data_AF-A0A522GN52-F1
#
_entry.id   AF-A0A522GN52-F1
#
_cell.length_a   1.000
_cell.length_b   1.000
_cell.length_c   1.000
_cell.angle_alpha   90.00
_cell.angle_beta   90.00
_cell.angle_gamma   90.00
#
_symmetry.space_group_name_H-M   'P 1'
#
loop_
_entity.id
_entity.type
_entity.pdbx_description
1 polymer ?
#
loop_
_entity_poly.entity_id
_entity_poly.type
_entity_poly.pdbx_seq_one_letter_code
_entity_poly.pdbx_strand_id
1 'polypeptide(L)'
;MPLSATALHRALSMMSGLPRRAFSSMRERLVAQRGAVSREAMYIENFALLELTLDHLNQGLAMVSPDGQILIFNKRMLEYSGVDQNNFKLPARAKDVFRSQIERGEFGPEGSLMPEDVRNYFLKGIGTLNRSYIRRRPNGTVLEVRTEPLPNGGYVQTYTDITAITRAKEIAEEAARTKSAFLATMSHEIRTPLNGVLGIATLLGKSPLTGEQRNWVRIILESGDALMSIINDILDFSKFESGAIELDPTPVVLNDLAHSVLDVIDTQARQKSLAVTLDLAEDVPACVKIDAKRIRQVLINLLGNAVKFTDRGSVTLVLRAVERDAETRLRFEIKDSGIGIAPEARNKLFREFSQVDASINRRFGGTGLGLAICKKIIEAMGGTIGVDSVEGEGSCFWFELDAAVCEAPATDLSPRGVRAAGAAYHVLVVEDMPVNRIVARGMLNSLGHSVELACDGVEALEKLKSGAYDIVFMDMQMPNMNGLEATRAIRARGGAFLDLPVIAMTANAFHSDRMECLAAGMNDFVSKPIELNELEAAIIRVMPFDGKPVEQTLQPAVLCDEQKLSKLTEFIGINGLAEILDEFRVDSQRYLGAAQAAISEGASEHALASLEALGEATTTLGMLEAAAAIHLWRGAIIESGLTDEPRMRVRAIIDQSIEEARAWLVDCGGREAAEIRAASIKPSSGASAENTLAN
;
A
#
# COMPACT_ATOMS: atom_id res chain seq x y z
N MET A 1 51.34 30.76 -64.85
CA MET A 1 52.03 32.06 -65.05
C MET A 1 50.98 33.08 -65.49
N PRO A 2 50.75 34.18 -64.75
CA PRO A 2 49.82 35.20 -65.22
C PRO A 2 50.53 36.05 -66.28
N LEU A 3 49.89 36.19 -67.45
CA LEU A 3 50.24 37.21 -68.42
C LEU A 3 50.20 38.57 -67.71
N SER A 4 51.30 39.32 -67.76
CA SER A 4 51.42 40.61 -67.09
C SER A 4 50.34 41.58 -67.58
N ALA A 5 49.88 42.48 -66.69
CA ALA A 5 48.87 43.51 -66.97
C ALA A 5 49.16 44.36 -68.23
N THR A 6 50.42 44.38 -68.67
CA THR A 6 50.90 45.00 -69.92
C THR A 6 50.39 44.30 -71.19
N ALA A 7 50.18 42.98 -71.18
CA ALA A 7 49.61 42.25 -72.32
C ALA A 7 48.11 42.53 -72.50
N LEU A 8 47.39 42.70 -71.39
CA LEU A 8 45.96 43.04 -71.39
C LEU A 8 45.72 44.47 -71.91
N HIS A 9 46.62 45.40 -71.60
CA HIS A 9 46.51 46.78 -72.06
C HIS A 9 46.78 46.94 -73.57
N ARG A 10 47.70 46.15 -74.14
CA ARG A 10 47.92 46.10 -75.60
C ARG A 10 46.78 45.43 -76.36
N ALA A 11 46.15 44.40 -75.80
CA ALA A 11 44.97 43.77 -76.41
C ALA A 11 43.76 44.72 -76.43
N LEU A 12 43.58 45.52 -75.37
CA LEU A 12 42.48 46.49 -75.27
C LEU A 12 42.65 47.71 -76.19
N SER A 13 43.88 48.13 -76.53
CA SER A 13 44.09 49.24 -77.46
C SER A 13 43.92 48.87 -78.94
N MET A 14 44.08 47.58 -79.29
CA MET A 14 43.84 47.06 -80.65
C MET A 14 42.36 46.82 -80.99
N MET A 15 41.44 46.94 -80.02
CA MET A 15 40.01 46.59 -80.19
C MET A 15 39.08 47.80 -80.35
N SER A 16 39.59 48.97 -80.71
CA SER A 16 38.81 50.21 -80.95
C SER A 16 37.91 50.20 -82.19
N GLY A 17 37.72 49.05 -82.84
CA GLY A 17 36.93 48.90 -84.07
C GLY A 17 35.74 47.92 -84.03
N LEU A 18 35.44 47.27 -82.88
CA LEU A 18 34.35 46.28 -82.83
C LEU A 18 32.99 46.92 -82.47
N PRO A 19 31.89 46.55 -83.14
CA PRO A 19 30.58 47.17 -82.94
C PRO A 19 30.04 46.92 -81.52
N ARG A 20 29.42 47.94 -80.91
CA ARG A 20 28.93 47.98 -79.50
C ARG A 20 28.10 46.75 -79.06
N ARG A 21 27.43 46.04 -79.98
CA ARG A 21 26.69 44.79 -79.70
C ARG A 21 27.59 43.60 -79.32
N ALA A 22 28.83 43.53 -79.81
CA ALA A 22 29.77 42.47 -79.45
C ALA A 22 30.26 42.64 -77.99
N PHE A 23 30.49 43.89 -77.57
CA PHE A 23 30.94 44.23 -76.21
C PHE A 23 29.91 43.97 -75.12
N SER A 24 28.61 44.23 -75.37
CA SER A 24 27.56 43.90 -74.38
C SER A 24 27.43 42.39 -74.20
N SER A 25 27.43 41.62 -75.29
CA SER A 25 27.33 40.15 -75.24
C SER A 25 28.54 39.49 -74.58
N MET A 26 29.74 40.07 -74.72
CA MET A 26 30.97 39.57 -74.10
C MET A 26 31.03 39.94 -72.61
N ARG A 27 30.55 41.14 -72.23
CA ARG A 27 30.43 41.57 -70.83
C ARG A 27 29.37 40.77 -70.07
N GLU A 28 28.22 40.47 -70.68
CA GLU A 28 27.20 39.58 -70.12
C GLU A 28 27.73 38.15 -69.95
N ARG A 29 28.45 37.61 -70.94
CA ARG A 29 29.12 36.32 -70.81
C ARG A 29 30.19 36.30 -69.72
N LEU A 30 31.00 37.34 -69.59
CA LEU A 30 32.02 37.46 -68.53
C LEU A 30 31.40 37.61 -67.14
N VAL A 31 30.29 38.35 -66.99
CA VAL A 31 29.57 38.47 -65.71
C VAL A 31 28.86 37.16 -65.36
N ALA A 32 28.24 36.48 -66.32
CA ALA A 32 27.64 35.16 -66.14
C ALA A 32 28.70 34.10 -65.80
N GLN A 33 29.86 34.14 -66.45
CA GLN A 33 30.99 33.24 -66.18
C GLN A 33 31.62 33.53 -64.81
N ARG A 34 31.73 34.80 -64.40
CA ARG A 34 32.22 35.19 -63.06
C ARG A 34 31.22 34.84 -61.95
N GLY A 35 29.91 34.96 -62.21
CA GLY A 35 28.84 34.52 -61.31
C GLY A 35 28.73 33.00 -61.20
N ALA A 36 28.97 32.27 -62.31
CA ALA A 36 29.06 30.80 -62.31
C ALA A 36 30.28 30.31 -61.53
N VAL A 37 31.46 30.88 -61.78
CA VAL A 37 32.70 30.57 -61.02
C VAL A 37 32.54 30.91 -59.53
N SER A 38 31.85 31.99 -59.18
CA SER A 38 31.60 32.35 -57.78
C SER A 38 30.59 31.44 -57.08
N ARG A 39 29.58 30.92 -57.80
CA ARG A 39 28.66 29.90 -57.27
C ARG A 39 29.34 28.55 -57.14
N GLU A 40 30.13 28.16 -58.11
CA GLU A 40 30.90 26.91 -58.12
C GLU A 40 31.92 26.90 -56.97
N ALA A 41 32.61 28.01 -56.72
CA ALA A 41 33.45 28.19 -55.54
C ALA A 41 32.67 28.06 -54.22
N MET A 42 31.48 28.68 -54.13
CA MET A 42 30.62 28.58 -52.95
C MET A 42 30.09 27.15 -52.71
N TYR A 43 29.78 26.40 -53.78
CA TYR A 43 29.38 24.99 -53.67
C TYR A 43 30.54 24.10 -53.22
N ILE A 44 31.75 24.34 -53.73
CA ILE A 44 32.95 23.62 -53.29
C ILE A 44 33.24 23.91 -51.82
N GLU A 45 33.13 25.17 -51.39
CA GLU A 45 33.33 25.57 -50.00
C GLU A 45 32.26 24.97 -49.07
N ASN A 46 30.98 25.03 -49.45
CA ASN A 46 29.90 24.39 -48.70
C ASN A 46 30.04 22.86 -48.64
N PHE A 47 30.49 22.22 -49.72
CA PHE A 47 30.74 20.79 -49.76
C PHE A 47 31.88 20.39 -48.83
N ALA A 48 33.00 21.14 -48.85
CA ALA A 48 34.12 20.92 -47.94
C ALA A 48 33.72 21.12 -46.47
N LEU A 49 32.87 22.11 -46.17
CA LEU A 49 32.34 22.32 -44.83
C LEU A 49 31.43 21.17 -44.39
N LEU A 50 30.62 20.62 -45.30
CA LEU A 50 29.74 19.49 -45.04
C LEU A 50 30.54 18.20 -44.78
N GLU A 51 31.57 17.93 -45.58
CA GLU A 51 32.50 16.81 -45.35
C GLU A 51 33.19 16.94 -43.99
N LEU A 52 33.73 18.13 -43.68
CA LEU A 52 34.38 18.38 -42.40
C LEU A 52 33.41 18.19 -41.24
N THR A 53 32.16 18.63 -41.38
CA THR A 53 31.12 18.41 -40.38
C THR A 53 30.86 16.93 -40.19
N LEU A 54 30.62 16.18 -41.28
CA LEU A 54 30.32 14.76 -41.25
C LEU A 54 31.45 13.92 -40.64
N ASP A 55 32.71 14.29 -40.90
CA ASP A 55 33.89 13.61 -40.37
C ASP A 55 34.11 13.84 -38.87
N HIS A 56 33.67 14.98 -38.34
CA HIS A 56 33.77 15.32 -36.91
C HIS A 56 32.52 14.93 -36.11
N LEU A 57 31.47 14.39 -36.75
CA LEU A 57 30.33 13.83 -36.03
C LEU A 57 30.77 12.61 -35.21
N ASN A 58 30.33 12.56 -33.96
CA ASN A 58 30.52 11.41 -33.07
C ASN A 58 29.54 10.24 -33.35
N GLN A 59 28.72 10.35 -34.40
CA GLN A 59 27.79 9.33 -34.84
C GLN A 59 28.17 8.82 -36.21
N GLY A 60 27.99 7.52 -36.46
CA GLY A 60 28.03 6.99 -37.81
C GLY A 60 26.78 7.43 -38.55
N LEU A 61 26.93 7.91 -39.78
CA LEU A 61 25.82 8.30 -40.64
C LEU A 61 25.98 7.66 -42.01
N ALA A 62 24.88 7.14 -42.56
CA ALA A 62 24.77 6.77 -43.95
C ALA A 62 23.41 7.22 -44.52
N MET A 63 23.43 7.82 -45.70
CA MET A 63 22.24 8.10 -46.49
C MET A 63 22.15 7.10 -47.62
N VAL A 64 20.98 6.51 -47.81
CA VAL A 64 20.72 5.49 -48.82
C VAL A 64 19.59 5.96 -49.73
N SER A 65 19.79 5.78 -51.04
CA SER A 65 18.80 6.09 -52.07
C SER A 65 17.64 5.07 -52.09
N PRO A 66 16.54 5.36 -52.81
CA PRO A 66 15.42 4.42 -52.97
C PRO A 66 15.82 3.08 -53.60
N ASP A 67 16.82 3.10 -54.49
CA ASP A 67 17.37 1.90 -55.14
C ASP A 67 18.45 1.19 -54.31
N GLY A 68 18.68 1.64 -53.07
CA GLY A 68 19.56 0.99 -52.09
C GLY A 68 21.04 1.31 -52.24
N GLN A 69 21.41 2.39 -52.95
CA GLN A 69 22.78 2.88 -53.07
C GLN A 69 23.11 3.82 -51.91
N ILE A 70 24.28 3.65 -51.31
CA ILE A 70 24.79 4.58 -50.30
C ILE A 70 25.23 5.84 -51.03
N LEU A 71 24.60 6.97 -50.71
CA LEU A 71 24.85 8.28 -51.31
C LEU A 71 25.88 9.08 -50.52
N ILE A 72 25.75 9.05 -49.19
CA ILE A 72 26.60 9.78 -48.24
C ILE A 72 26.92 8.83 -47.11
N PHE A 73 28.14 8.84 -46.62
CA PHE A 73 28.53 8.18 -45.39
C PHE A 73 29.65 8.98 -44.72
N ASN A 74 29.90 8.73 -43.43
CA ASN A 74 31.05 9.27 -42.74
C ASN A 74 31.98 8.17 -42.22
N LYS A 75 33.16 8.58 -41.74
CA LYS A 75 34.17 7.66 -41.20
C LYS A 75 33.63 6.78 -40.06
N ARG A 76 32.84 7.35 -39.15
CA ARG A 76 32.24 6.64 -38.01
C ARG A 76 31.32 5.50 -38.45
N MET A 77 30.55 5.66 -39.54
CA MET A 77 29.71 4.58 -40.06
C MET A 77 30.54 3.37 -40.51
N LEU A 78 31.69 3.60 -41.12
CA LEU A 78 32.61 2.51 -41.50
C LEU A 78 33.19 1.80 -40.27
N GLU A 79 33.59 2.56 -39.24
CA GLU A 79 34.08 2.01 -37.97
C GLU A 79 33.03 1.13 -37.26
N TYR A 80 31.77 1.60 -37.23
CA TYR A 80 30.65 0.90 -36.59
C TYR A 80 30.06 -0.23 -37.45
N SER A 81 30.34 -0.24 -38.75
CA SER A 81 29.95 -1.31 -39.64
C SER A 81 30.98 -2.43 -39.75
N GLY A 82 32.20 -2.26 -39.25
CA GLY A 82 33.26 -3.28 -39.36
C GLY A 82 33.83 -3.44 -40.78
N VAL A 83 33.53 -2.48 -41.65
CA VAL A 83 33.99 -2.43 -43.03
C VAL A 83 35.36 -1.74 -43.10
N ASP A 84 36.26 -2.29 -43.91
CA ASP A 84 37.58 -1.70 -44.12
C ASP A 84 37.47 -0.36 -44.86
N GLN A 85 37.90 0.72 -44.19
CA GLN A 85 37.89 2.08 -44.73
C GLN A 85 38.69 2.22 -46.01
N ASN A 86 39.75 1.43 -46.18
CA ASN A 86 40.64 1.55 -47.34
C ASN A 86 40.07 0.87 -48.59
N ASN A 87 39.10 -0.03 -48.42
CA ASN A 87 38.54 -0.82 -49.51
C ASN A 87 37.07 -0.48 -49.83
N PHE A 88 36.46 0.42 -49.05
CA PHE A 88 35.10 0.90 -49.30
C PHE A 88 35.10 2.04 -50.32
N LYS A 89 34.51 1.81 -51.50
CA LYS A 89 34.39 2.82 -52.57
C LYS A 89 32.93 2.97 -52.99
N LEU A 90 32.53 4.22 -53.26
CA LEU A 90 31.26 4.50 -53.92
C LEU A 90 31.37 4.21 -55.43
N PRO A 91 30.28 3.76 -56.08
CA PRO A 91 28.97 3.46 -55.50
C PRO A 91 28.94 2.09 -54.81
N ALA A 92 28.38 2.03 -53.61
CA ALA A 92 28.19 0.80 -52.84
C ALA A 92 26.71 0.59 -52.51
N ARG A 93 26.21 -0.65 -52.59
CA ARG A 93 24.83 -0.97 -52.20
C ARG A 93 24.76 -1.35 -50.72
N ALA A 94 23.75 -0.84 -50.02
CA ALA A 94 23.55 -1.14 -48.60
C ALA A 94 23.40 -2.65 -48.33
N LYS A 95 22.81 -3.41 -49.26
CA LYS A 95 22.69 -4.88 -49.17
C LYS A 95 24.05 -5.59 -49.19
N ASP A 96 25.03 -5.09 -49.95
CA ASP A 96 26.34 -5.71 -50.03
C ASP A 96 27.17 -5.42 -48.78
N VAL A 97 27.04 -4.21 -48.22
CA VAL A 97 27.58 -3.87 -46.89
C VAL A 97 27.00 -4.80 -45.82
N PHE A 98 25.68 -4.96 -45.80
CA PHE A 98 24.99 -5.83 -44.86
C PHE A 98 25.43 -7.30 -44.99
N ARG A 99 25.59 -7.82 -46.21
CA ARG A 99 26.12 -9.17 -46.45
C ARG A 99 27.54 -9.33 -45.90
N SER A 100 28.42 -8.37 -46.17
CA SER A 100 29.78 -8.38 -45.64
C SER A 100 29.82 -8.35 -44.11
N GLN A 101 28.87 -7.68 -43.46
CA GLN A 101 28.77 -7.66 -42.00
C GLN A 101 28.39 -9.03 -41.43
N ILE A 102 27.48 -9.75 -42.09
CA ILE A 102 27.10 -11.11 -41.72
C ILE A 102 28.30 -12.05 -41.87
N GLU A 103 28.99 -12.01 -43.01
CA GLU A 103 30.17 -12.86 -43.30
C GLU A 103 31.30 -12.66 -42.29
N ARG A 104 31.44 -11.43 -41.78
CA ARG A 104 32.42 -11.06 -40.75
C ARG A 104 31.94 -11.34 -39.32
N GLY A 105 30.72 -11.82 -39.15
CA GLY A 105 30.16 -12.13 -37.84
C GLY A 105 29.83 -10.90 -36.97
N GLU A 106 29.67 -9.71 -37.55
CA GLU A 106 29.35 -8.47 -36.82
C GLU A 106 28.00 -8.52 -36.07
N PHE A 107 27.17 -9.52 -36.37
CA PHE A 107 25.88 -9.75 -35.73
C PHE A 107 25.82 -11.04 -34.90
N GLY A 108 26.96 -11.72 -34.70
CA GLY A 108 27.03 -13.02 -34.04
C GLY A 108 26.50 -14.17 -34.90
N PRO A 109 26.58 -15.42 -34.40
CA PRO A 109 26.07 -16.60 -35.09
C PRO A 109 24.56 -16.46 -35.33
N GLU A 110 24.14 -16.61 -36.60
CA GLU A 110 22.75 -16.46 -37.05
C GLU A 110 22.07 -15.13 -36.65
N GLY A 111 22.85 -14.07 -36.42
CA GLY A 111 22.31 -12.77 -36.02
C GLY A 111 21.89 -12.67 -34.56
N SER A 112 22.41 -13.52 -33.67
CA SER A 112 22.08 -13.55 -32.24
C SER A 112 22.29 -12.23 -31.48
N LEU A 113 23.12 -11.31 -32.00
CA LEU A 113 23.36 -10.00 -31.41
C LEU A 113 22.39 -8.91 -31.92
N MET A 114 21.43 -9.28 -32.77
CA MET A 114 20.31 -8.44 -33.17
C MET A 114 19.06 -8.74 -32.32
N PRO A 115 18.21 -7.73 -32.11
CA PRO A 115 16.83 -7.95 -31.68
C PRO A 115 16.09 -8.90 -32.61
N GLU A 116 15.16 -9.68 -32.07
CA GLU A 116 14.50 -10.76 -32.79
C GLU A 116 13.68 -10.27 -33.99
N ASP A 117 12.95 -9.17 -33.82
CA ASP A 117 12.20 -8.44 -34.83
C ASP A 117 13.11 -7.98 -35.99
N VAL A 118 14.26 -7.37 -35.66
CA VAL A 118 15.24 -6.90 -36.63
C VAL A 118 15.86 -8.07 -37.40
N ARG A 119 16.21 -9.14 -36.70
CA ARG A 119 16.76 -10.37 -37.28
C ARG A 119 15.77 -11.02 -38.25
N ASN A 120 14.50 -11.12 -37.86
CA ASN A 120 13.45 -11.69 -38.71
C ASN A 120 13.21 -10.85 -39.98
N TYR A 121 13.24 -9.52 -39.85
CA TYR A 121 13.12 -8.62 -41.00
C TYR A 121 14.29 -8.80 -41.98
N PHE A 122 15.53 -8.73 -41.51
CA PHE A 122 16.69 -8.74 -42.39
C PHE A 122 17.10 -10.13 -42.92
N LEU A 123 16.94 -11.20 -42.12
CA LEU A 123 17.37 -12.55 -42.50
C LEU A 123 16.24 -13.39 -43.09
N LYS A 124 14.99 -13.19 -42.63
CA LYS A 124 13.84 -14.01 -43.06
C LYS A 124 12.86 -13.27 -43.96
N GLY A 125 12.98 -11.94 -44.06
CA GLY A 125 12.05 -11.11 -44.83
C GLY A 125 10.65 -11.01 -44.20
N ILE A 126 10.54 -11.23 -42.88
CA ILE A 126 9.27 -11.29 -42.15
C ILE A 126 9.19 -10.09 -41.19
N GLY A 127 8.06 -9.38 -41.20
CA GLY A 127 7.76 -8.29 -40.27
C GLY A 127 8.11 -6.90 -40.78
N THR A 128 8.11 -5.92 -39.87
CA THR A 128 8.39 -4.50 -40.14
C THR A 128 9.60 -4.05 -39.33
N LEU A 129 10.54 -3.35 -39.98
CA LEU A 129 11.73 -2.84 -39.30
C LEU A 129 11.37 -1.69 -38.35
N ASN A 130 11.76 -1.82 -37.09
CA ASN A 130 11.65 -0.74 -36.11
C ASN A 130 12.54 0.45 -36.49
N ARG A 131 12.02 1.68 -36.31
CA ARG A 131 12.74 2.93 -36.64
C ARG A 131 13.99 3.13 -35.78
N SER A 132 14.06 2.54 -34.59
CA SER A 132 15.26 2.50 -33.76
C SER A 132 15.42 1.12 -33.14
N TYR A 133 16.64 0.62 -33.05
CA TYR A 133 16.96 -0.62 -32.36
C TYR A 133 18.39 -0.60 -31.79
N ILE A 134 18.63 -1.37 -30.74
CA ILE A 134 19.95 -1.52 -30.12
C ILE A 134 20.55 -2.86 -30.54
N ARG A 135 21.81 -2.86 -30.96
CA ARG A 135 22.57 -4.09 -31.25
C ARG A 135 23.91 -4.08 -30.53
N ARG A 136 24.41 -5.28 -30.20
CA ARG A 136 25.76 -5.47 -29.65
C ARG A 136 26.70 -5.93 -30.75
N ARG A 137 27.94 -5.46 -30.73
CA ARG A 137 29.01 -5.94 -31.61
C ARG A 137 29.84 -7.01 -30.89
N PRO A 138 30.53 -7.90 -31.63
CA PRO A 138 31.39 -8.94 -31.04
C PRO A 138 32.51 -8.39 -30.14
N ASN A 139 32.97 -7.16 -30.40
CA ASN A 139 33.98 -6.48 -29.60
C ASN A 139 33.43 -5.86 -28.30
N GLY A 140 32.13 -6.02 -28.02
CA GLY A 140 31.47 -5.50 -26.82
C GLY A 140 30.93 -4.07 -26.94
N THR A 141 31.10 -3.39 -28.08
CA THR A 141 30.47 -2.09 -28.35
C THR A 141 28.96 -2.25 -28.51
N VAL A 142 28.19 -1.36 -27.89
CA VAL A 142 26.72 -1.31 -28.00
C VAL A 142 26.33 -0.12 -28.88
N LEU A 143 25.58 -0.39 -29.94
CA LEU A 143 25.16 0.63 -30.91
C LEU A 143 23.65 0.79 -30.91
N GLU A 144 23.18 2.02 -30.77
CA GLU A 144 21.83 2.40 -31.18
C GLU A 144 21.83 2.69 -32.68
N VAL A 145 20.92 2.04 -33.42
CA VAL A 145 20.74 2.23 -34.85
C VAL A 145 19.38 2.83 -35.09
N ARG A 146 19.33 4.04 -35.67
CA ARG A 146 18.10 4.73 -36.01
C ARG A 146 17.99 4.94 -37.50
N THR A 147 16.79 4.74 -38.04
CA THR A 147 16.50 4.84 -39.48
C THR A 147 15.36 5.83 -39.69
N GLU A 148 15.64 6.91 -40.40
CA GLU A 148 14.67 7.97 -40.73
C GLU A 148 14.43 7.97 -42.26
N PRO A 149 13.18 7.79 -42.72
CA PRO A 149 12.86 7.83 -44.14
C PRO A 149 12.97 9.25 -44.71
N LEU A 150 13.41 9.36 -45.96
CA LEU A 150 13.50 10.63 -46.69
C LEU A 150 12.32 10.81 -47.65
N PRO A 151 11.88 12.05 -47.93
CA PRO A 151 10.77 12.33 -48.85
C PRO A 151 10.97 11.79 -50.28
N ASN A 152 12.22 11.60 -50.69
CA ASN A 152 12.58 11.07 -52.01
C ASN A 152 12.49 9.54 -52.10
N GLY A 153 12.07 8.85 -51.03
CA GLY A 153 11.97 7.39 -50.95
C GLY A 153 13.23 6.68 -50.47
N GLY A 154 14.31 7.42 -50.17
CA GLY A 154 15.50 6.90 -49.51
C GLY A 154 15.38 6.90 -47.99
N TYR A 155 16.48 6.69 -47.28
CA TYR A 155 16.52 6.79 -45.81
C TYR A 155 17.90 7.25 -45.31
N VAL A 156 17.92 7.81 -44.11
CA VAL A 156 19.14 8.11 -43.35
C VAL A 156 19.23 7.14 -42.18
N GLN A 157 20.37 6.50 -42.03
CA GLN A 157 20.67 5.63 -40.91
C GLN A 157 21.78 6.25 -40.06
N THR A 158 21.54 6.34 -38.76
CA THR A 158 22.54 6.78 -37.78
C THR A 158 22.92 5.65 -36.84
N TYR A 159 24.17 5.67 -36.39
CA TYR A 159 24.77 4.72 -35.48
C TYR A 159 25.41 5.48 -34.32
N THR A 160 24.89 5.30 -33.11
CA THR A 160 25.39 5.97 -31.90
C THR A 160 26.01 4.93 -30.97
N ASP A 161 27.25 5.15 -30.55
CA ASP A 161 27.88 4.33 -29.50
C ASP A 161 27.28 4.69 -28.13
N ILE A 162 26.50 3.77 -27.59
CA ILE A 162 25.85 3.88 -26.29
C ILE A 162 26.50 2.97 -25.23
N THR A 163 27.71 2.46 -25.50
CA THR A 163 28.40 1.51 -24.61
C THR A 163 28.60 2.08 -23.21
N ALA A 164 29.10 3.32 -23.11
CA ALA A 164 29.34 3.96 -21.81
C ALA A 164 28.03 4.15 -21.02
N ILE A 165 26.96 4.56 -21.70
CA ILE A 165 25.63 4.76 -21.09
C ILE A 165 25.05 3.42 -20.64
N THR A 166 25.13 2.39 -21.49
CA THR A 166 24.61 1.05 -21.20
C THR A 166 25.36 0.42 -20.03
N ARG A 167 26.70 0.50 -19.99
CA ARG A 167 27.50 0.00 -18.87
C ARG A 167 27.25 0.77 -17.58
N ALA A 168 27.14 2.09 -17.64
CA ALA A 168 26.83 2.89 -16.46
C ALA A 168 25.44 2.54 -15.90
N LYS A 169 24.46 2.31 -16.78
CA LYS A 169 23.13 1.83 -16.41
C LYS A 169 23.17 0.43 -15.79
N GLU A 170 23.85 -0.52 -16.42
CA GLU A 170 24.00 -1.90 -15.92
C GLU A 170 24.67 -1.93 -14.52
N ILE A 171 25.75 -1.16 -14.33
CA ILE A 171 26.44 -1.05 -13.02
C ILE A 171 25.51 -0.41 -11.96
N ALA A 172 24.77 0.64 -12.34
CA ALA A 172 23.84 1.29 -11.42
C ALA A 172 22.68 0.35 -11.01
N GLU A 173 22.13 -0.41 -11.96
CA GLU A 173 21.08 -1.41 -11.69
C GLU A 173 21.58 -2.56 -10.82
N GLU A 174 22.79 -3.06 -11.06
CA GLU A 174 23.40 -4.12 -10.25
C GLU A 174 23.70 -3.65 -8.81
N ALA A 175 24.24 -2.43 -8.68
CA ALA A 175 24.45 -1.81 -7.38
C ALA A 175 23.14 -1.61 -6.61
N ALA A 176 22.07 -1.16 -7.30
CA ALA A 176 20.74 -1.01 -6.72
C ALA A 176 20.19 -2.36 -6.24
N ARG A 177 20.25 -3.41 -7.07
CA ARG A 177 19.80 -4.76 -6.69
C ARG A 177 20.57 -5.32 -5.49
N THR A 178 21.89 -5.15 -5.48
CA THR A 178 22.74 -5.60 -4.36
C THR A 178 22.40 -4.87 -3.07
N LYS A 179 22.17 -3.55 -3.15
CA LYS A 179 21.71 -2.72 -2.03
C LYS A 179 20.33 -3.20 -1.52
N SER A 180 19.40 -3.52 -2.41
CA SER A 180 18.08 -4.04 -2.03
C SER A 180 18.14 -5.43 -1.38
N ALA A 181 18.95 -6.34 -1.91
CA ALA A 181 19.16 -7.66 -1.32
C ALA A 181 19.79 -7.56 0.08
N PHE A 182 20.81 -6.70 0.24
CA PHE A 182 21.43 -6.44 1.54
C PHE A 182 20.42 -5.91 2.57
N LEU A 183 19.61 -4.91 2.18
CA LEU A 183 18.59 -4.35 3.07
C LEU A 183 17.52 -5.39 3.45
N ALA A 184 17.10 -6.24 2.51
CA ALA A 184 16.16 -7.33 2.78
C ALA A 184 16.69 -8.31 3.82
N THR A 185 17.93 -8.78 3.67
CA THR A 185 18.58 -9.66 4.66
C THR A 185 18.72 -8.97 6.01
N MET A 186 19.22 -7.73 6.04
CA MET A 186 19.38 -6.97 7.28
C MET A 186 18.04 -6.74 8.00
N SER A 187 16.96 -6.48 7.26
CA SER A 187 15.65 -6.37 7.88
C SER A 187 15.20 -7.67 8.52
N HIS A 188 15.46 -8.82 7.91
CA HIS A 188 15.12 -10.12 8.50
C HIS A 188 15.91 -10.39 9.79
N GLU A 189 17.21 -10.03 9.78
CA GLU A 189 18.11 -10.13 10.93
C GLU A 189 17.77 -9.14 12.05
N ILE A 190 17.20 -7.98 11.74
CA ILE A 190 16.74 -7.01 12.75
C ILE A 190 15.35 -7.38 13.28
N ARG A 191 14.45 -7.86 12.41
CA ARG A 191 13.06 -8.20 12.76
C ARG A 191 13.00 -9.37 13.75
N THR A 192 13.83 -10.39 13.56
CA THR A 192 13.82 -11.60 14.40
C THR A 192 14.06 -11.31 15.89
N PRO A 193 15.14 -10.63 16.31
CA PRO A 193 15.34 -10.29 17.72
C PRO A 193 14.32 -9.26 18.21
N LEU A 194 13.90 -8.31 17.36
CA LEU A 194 12.93 -7.28 17.74
C LEU A 194 11.54 -7.86 18.04
N ASN A 195 11.08 -8.82 17.24
CA ASN A 195 9.84 -9.56 17.48
C ASN A 195 9.91 -10.36 18.78
N GLY A 196 11.09 -10.89 19.13
CA GLY A 196 11.31 -11.54 20.43
C GLY A 196 11.14 -10.56 21.60
N VAL A 197 11.72 -9.37 21.51
CA VAL A 197 11.59 -8.32 22.52
C VAL A 197 10.14 -7.84 22.66
N LEU A 198 9.47 -7.56 21.54
CA LEU A 198 8.07 -7.13 21.50
C LEU A 198 7.12 -8.20 22.04
N GLY A 199 7.37 -9.47 21.72
CA GLY A 199 6.60 -10.60 22.24
C GLY A 199 6.70 -10.70 23.76
N ILE A 200 7.90 -10.60 24.33
CA ILE A 200 8.12 -10.62 25.78
C ILE A 200 7.47 -9.39 26.45
N ALA A 201 7.63 -8.20 25.87
CA ALA A 201 7.00 -6.98 26.37
C ALA A 201 5.47 -7.10 26.39
N THR A 202 4.88 -7.70 25.35
CA THR A 202 3.43 -7.95 25.27
C THR A 202 2.97 -8.88 26.39
N LEU A 203 3.71 -9.97 26.65
CA LEU A 203 3.42 -10.91 27.74
C LEU A 203 3.57 -10.25 29.12
N LEU A 204 4.60 -9.43 29.32
CA LEU A 204 4.78 -8.64 30.54
C LEU A 204 3.60 -7.69 30.76
N GLY A 205 3.10 -7.04 29.71
CA GLY A 205 1.96 -6.12 29.78
C GLY A 205 0.66 -6.79 30.26
N LYS A 206 0.51 -8.10 29.99
CA LYS A 206 -0.63 -8.92 30.45
C LYS A 206 -0.45 -9.47 31.88
N SER A 207 0.70 -9.27 32.52
CA SER A 207 0.97 -9.71 33.89
C SER A 207 0.53 -8.64 34.93
N PRO A 208 0.40 -8.99 36.23
CA PRO A 208 0.13 -8.00 37.26
C PRO A 208 1.34 -7.07 37.41
N LEU A 209 1.23 -5.86 36.84
CA LEU A 209 2.23 -4.81 36.88
C LEU A 209 1.75 -3.61 37.69
N THR A 210 2.69 -2.88 38.31
CA THR A 210 2.41 -1.56 38.87
C THR A 210 2.10 -0.55 37.75
N GLY A 211 1.46 0.58 38.08
CA GLY A 211 1.13 1.61 37.08
C GLY A 211 2.36 2.14 36.33
N GLU A 212 3.49 2.30 37.03
CA GLU A 212 4.76 2.74 36.43
C GLU A 212 5.38 1.67 35.52
N GLN A 213 5.35 0.41 35.92
CA GLN A 213 5.83 -0.71 35.10
C GLN A 213 4.99 -0.90 33.83
N ARG A 214 3.66 -0.77 33.94
CA ARG A 214 2.76 -0.83 32.78
C ARG A 214 3.05 0.29 31.79
N ASN A 215 3.40 1.48 32.30
CA ASN A 215 3.82 2.60 31.45
C ASN A 215 5.15 2.30 30.73
N TRP A 216 6.14 1.72 31.41
CA TRP A 216 7.41 1.33 30.75
C TRP A 216 7.20 0.26 29.67
N VAL A 217 6.37 -0.75 29.94
CA VAL A 217 6.04 -1.78 28.94
C VAL A 217 5.34 -1.15 27.73
N ARG A 218 4.39 -0.25 27.94
CA ARG A 218 3.75 0.50 26.85
C ARG A 218 4.78 1.26 26.00
N ILE A 219 5.71 1.98 26.64
CA ILE A 219 6.75 2.73 25.92
C ILE A 219 7.65 1.79 25.09
N ILE A 220 7.99 0.61 25.62
CA ILE A 220 8.78 -0.41 24.88
C ILE A 220 8.02 -0.89 23.64
N LEU A 221 6.74 -1.20 23.78
CA LEU A 221 5.88 -1.64 22.67
C LEU A 221 5.75 -0.55 21.61
N GLU A 222 5.38 0.67 22.00
CA GLU A 222 5.26 1.82 21.10
C GLU A 222 6.58 2.12 20.35
N SER A 223 7.71 2.01 21.05
CA SER A 223 9.04 2.23 20.45
C SER A 223 9.43 1.12 19.47
N GLY A 224 9.10 -0.13 19.78
CA GLY A 224 9.39 -1.26 18.91
C GLY A 224 8.51 -1.27 17.66
N ASP A 225 7.21 -0.93 17.79
CA ASP A 225 6.31 -0.77 16.65
C ASP A 225 6.76 0.37 15.73
N ALA A 226 7.17 1.50 16.31
CA ALA A 226 7.75 2.60 15.56
C ALA A 226 9.01 2.17 14.80
N LEU A 227 9.93 1.43 15.44
CA LEU A 227 11.14 0.93 14.78
C LEU A 227 10.82 -0.06 13.65
N MET A 228 9.87 -0.96 13.86
CA MET A 228 9.40 -1.90 12.83
C MET A 228 8.81 -1.17 11.62
N SER A 229 8.01 -0.13 11.86
CA SER A 229 7.47 0.73 10.81
C SER A 229 8.60 1.39 9.99
N ILE A 230 9.62 1.95 10.64
CA ILE A 230 10.78 2.55 9.97
C ILE A 230 11.52 1.54 9.08
N ILE A 231 11.73 0.33 9.59
CA ILE A 231 12.43 -0.72 8.84
C ILE A 231 11.61 -1.13 7.61
N ASN A 232 10.30 -1.31 7.77
CA ASN A 232 9.40 -1.64 6.67
C ASN A 232 9.37 -0.52 5.62
N ASP A 233 9.33 0.75 6.03
CA ASP A 233 9.41 1.91 5.12
C ASP A 233 10.72 1.89 4.31
N ILE A 234 11.86 1.63 4.93
CA ILE A 234 13.16 1.57 4.26
C ILE A 234 13.22 0.40 3.26
N LEU A 235 12.67 -0.76 3.63
CA LEU A 235 12.59 -1.91 2.74
C LEU A 235 11.71 -1.65 1.54
N ASP A 236 10.51 -1.14 1.77
CA ASP A 236 9.58 -0.79 0.69
C ASP A 236 10.25 0.20 -0.25
N PHE A 237 10.83 1.28 0.30
CA PHE A 237 11.60 2.26 -0.47
C PHE A 237 12.69 1.62 -1.35
N SER A 238 13.47 0.69 -0.80
CA SER A 238 14.53 0.00 -1.53
C SER A 238 14.00 -0.90 -2.67
N LYS A 239 12.83 -1.54 -2.47
CA LYS A 239 12.14 -2.27 -3.53
C LYS A 239 11.63 -1.32 -4.64
N PHE A 240 11.20 -0.10 -4.29
CA PHE A 240 10.87 0.93 -5.27
C PHE A 240 12.08 1.44 -6.06
N GLU A 241 13.24 1.63 -5.45
CA GLU A 241 14.47 2.06 -6.18
C GLU A 241 14.94 1.03 -7.22
N SER A 242 14.79 -0.27 -6.93
CA SER A 242 15.28 -1.34 -7.81
C SER A 242 14.32 -1.73 -8.93
N GLY A 243 13.11 -1.15 -8.96
CA GLY A 243 12.07 -1.49 -9.94
C GLY A 243 11.49 -2.90 -9.77
N ALA A 244 11.75 -3.56 -8.63
CA ALA A 244 11.36 -4.94 -8.35
C ALA A 244 9.92 -5.07 -7.82
N ILE A 245 9.00 -4.23 -8.29
CA ILE A 245 7.61 -4.22 -7.81
C ILE A 245 6.78 -5.09 -8.72
N GLU A 246 6.25 -6.15 -8.14
CA GLU A 246 5.16 -6.91 -8.73
C GLU A 246 3.84 -6.29 -8.25
N LEU A 247 3.08 -5.73 -9.18
CA LEU A 247 1.71 -5.29 -8.93
C LEU A 247 0.79 -6.50 -9.03
N ASP A 248 -0.10 -6.67 -8.05
CA ASP A 248 -1.08 -7.77 -8.02
C ASP A 248 -2.52 -7.20 -8.11
N PRO A 249 -2.97 -6.76 -9.30
CA PRO A 249 -4.31 -6.21 -9.47
C PRO A 249 -5.37 -7.29 -9.31
N THR A 250 -6.20 -7.16 -8.27
CA THR A 250 -7.29 -8.09 -7.94
C THR A 250 -8.64 -7.37 -7.96
N PRO A 251 -9.78 -8.08 -8.13
CA PRO A 251 -11.10 -7.48 -7.95
C PRO A 251 -11.30 -6.98 -6.52
N VAL A 252 -11.60 -5.70 -6.35
CA VAL A 252 -11.75 -5.03 -5.05
C VAL A 252 -13.07 -4.28 -5.01
N VAL A 253 -13.84 -4.46 -3.94
CA VAL A 253 -15.01 -3.65 -3.63
C VAL A 253 -14.53 -2.37 -2.93
N LEU A 254 -14.75 -1.21 -3.57
CA LEU A 254 -14.19 0.06 -3.09
C LEU A 254 -14.77 0.50 -1.75
N ASN A 255 -16.04 0.18 -1.48
CA ASN A 255 -16.68 0.50 -0.21
C ASN A 255 -16.00 -0.25 0.96
N ASP A 256 -15.77 -1.55 0.80
CA ASP A 256 -15.11 -2.38 1.82
C ASP A 256 -13.67 -1.95 2.07
N LEU A 257 -12.97 -1.56 1.00
CA LEU A 257 -11.62 -0.99 1.12
C LEU A 257 -11.64 0.31 1.92
N ALA A 258 -12.57 1.22 1.62
CA ALA A 258 -12.68 2.50 2.32
C ALA A 258 -12.99 2.30 3.81
N HIS A 259 -14.02 1.50 4.15
CA HIS A 259 -14.39 1.22 5.54
C HIS A 259 -13.26 0.55 6.31
N SER A 260 -12.63 -0.48 5.75
CA SER A 260 -11.54 -1.19 6.44
C SER A 260 -10.30 -0.33 6.66
N VAL A 261 -10.09 0.75 5.89
CA VAL A 261 -9.04 1.73 6.19
C VAL A 261 -9.48 2.69 7.30
N LEU A 262 -10.73 3.16 7.26
CA LEU A 262 -11.27 4.08 8.26
C LEU A 262 -11.31 3.45 9.65
N ASP A 263 -11.64 2.16 9.77
CA ASP A 263 -11.65 1.43 11.04
C ASP A 263 -10.29 1.47 11.75
N VAL A 264 -9.20 1.35 10.99
CA VAL A 264 -7.82 1.44 11.52
C VAL A 264 -7.52 2.85 12.04
N ILE A 265 -8.00 3.86 11.34
CA ILE A 265 -7.75 5.28 11.66
C ILE A 265 -8.65 5.78 12.80
N ASP A 266 -9.86 5.21 12.95
CA ASP A 266 -10.87 5.66 13.91
C ASP A 266 -10.35 5.60 15.36
N THR A 267 -9.56 4.57 15.69
CA THR A 267 -8.94 4.45 17.02
C THR A 267 -8.01 5.64 17.33
N GLN A 268 -7.23 6.11 16.34
CA GLN A 268 -6.33 7.25 16.49
C GLN A 268 -7.09 8.58 16.53
N ALA A 269 -8.14 8.69 15.71
CA ALA A 269 -8.98 9.89 15.64
C ALA A 269 -9.80 10.11 16.92
N ARG A 270 -10.36 9.04 17.51
CA ARG A 270 -11.11 9.10 18.77
C ARG A 270 -10.28 9.61 19.94
N GLN A 271 -9.00 9.24 20.02
CA GLN A 271 -8.08 9.76 21.03
C GLN A 271 -7.92 11.29 20.96
N LYS A 272 -8.08 11.87 19.77
CA LYS A 272 -8.05 13.32 19.54
C LYS A 272 -9.45 13.96 19.40
N SER A 273 -10.53 13.18 19.55
CA SER A 273 -11.91 13.64 19.33
C SER A 273 -12.13 14.28 17.96
N LEU A 274 -11.50 13.73 16.90
CA LEU A 274 -11.69 14.18 15.52
C LEU A 274 -12.87 13.44 14.87
N ALA A 275 -13.66 14.15 14.07
CA ALA A 275 -14.69 13.54 13.25
C ALA A 275 -14.07 12.93 11.99
N VAL A 276 -14.25 11.62 11.78
CA VAL A 276 -13.81 10.94 10.56
C VAL A 276 -15.04 10.58 9.73
N THR A 277 -15.05 10.98 8.46
CA THR A 277 -16.20 10.78 7.57
C THR A 277 -15.78 10.18 6.22
N LEU A 278 -16.70 9.43 5.62
CA LEU A 278 -16.59 8.88 4.28
C LEU A 278 -17.60 9.57 3.37
N ASP A 279 -17.13 10.08 2.24
CA ASP A 279 -17.94 10.66 1.18
C ASP A 279 -17.68 9.89 -0.12
N LEU A 280 -18.53 8.91 -0.40
CA LEU A 280 -18.48 8.07 -1.60
C LEU A 280 -19.60 8.48 -2.56
N ALA A 281 -19.24 8.93 -3.77
CA ALA A 281 -20.23 9.34 -4.75
C ALA A 281 -20.90 8.13 -5.44
N GLU A 282 -22.18 8.29 -5.81
CA GLU A 282 -22.95 7.24 -6.50
C GLU A 282 -22.38 6.85 -7.87
N ASP A 283 -21.53 7.71 -8.45
CA ASP A 283 -20.92 7.48 -9.75
C ASP A 283 -19.68 6.56 -9.70
N VAL A 284 -19.20 6.22 -8.51
CA VAL A 284 -18.06 5.34 -8.29
C VAL A 284 -18.46 3.87 -8.55
N PRO A 285 -17.72 3.13 -9.40
CA PRO A 285 -17.97 1.70 -9.62
C PRO A 285 -17.83 0.91 -8.31
N ALA A 286 -18.78 0.02 -8.01
CA ALA A 286 -18.73 -0.78 -6.79
C ALA A 286 -17.49 -1.68 -6.72
N CYS A 287 -17.03 -2.21 -7.86
CA CYS A 287 -15.88 -3.11 -7.93
C CYS A 287 -14.94 -2.75 -9.09
N VAL A 288 -13.64 -2.76 -8.81
CA VAL A 288 -12.58 -2.47 -9.78
C VAL A 288 -11.39 -3.42 -9.58
N LYS A 289 -10.62 -3.66 -10.64
CA LYS A 289 -9.34 -4.39 -10.54
C LYS A 289 -8.22 -3.46 -10.13
N ILE A 290 -7.69 -3.65 -8.93
CA ILE A 290 -6.62 -2.83 -8.36
C ILE A 290 -5.82 -3.60 -7.31
N ASP A 291 -4.59 -3.16 -7.00
CA ASP A 291 -3.81 -3.72 -5.90
C ASP A 291 -4.30 -3.15 -4.55
N ALA A 292 -5.21 -3.89 -3.90
CA ALA A 292 -5.82 -3.48 -2.63
C ALA A 292 -4.79 -3.17 -1.54
N LYS A 293 -3.69 -3.93 -1.49
CA LYS A 293 -2.67 -3.82 -0.44
C LYS A 293 -1.93 -2.50 -0.57
N ARG A 294 -1.54 -2.14 -1.80
CA ARG A 294 -0.83 -0.90 -2.08
C ARG A 294 -1.72 0.32 -1.89
N ILE A 295 -2.97 0.25 -2.31
CA ILE A 295 -3.92 1.36 -2.07
C ILE A 295 -4.22 1.52 -0.59
N ARG A 296 -4.42 0.42 0.16
CA ARG A 296 -4.56 0.47 1.63
C ARG A 296 -3.35 1.14 2.27
N GLN A 297 -2.14 0.79 1.85
CA GLN A 297 -0.89 1.40 2.34
C GLN A 297 -0.85 2.91 2.10
N VAL A 298 -1.22 3.37 0.89
CA VAL A 298 -1.29 4.81 0.57
C VAL A 298 -2.33 5.51 1.43
N LEU A 299 -3.54 4.96 1.51
CA LEU A 299 -4.64 5.57 2.27
C LEU A 299 -4.35 5.66 3.77
N ILE A 300 -3.81 4.59 4.39
CA ILE A 300 -3.40 4.61 5.80
C ILE A 300 -2.34 5.68 6.05
N ASN A 301 -1.36 5.84 5.14
CA ASN A 301 -0.33 6.86 5.30
C ASN A 301 -0.91 8.29 5.23
N LEU A 302 -1.74 8.56 4.23
CA LEU A 302 -2.34 9.88 4.03
C LEU A 302 -3.34 10.22 5.14
N LEU A 303 -4.23 9.30 5.53
CA LEU A 303 -5.19 9.49 6.62
C LEU A 303 -4.50 9.58 7.99
N GLY A 304 -3.45 8.78 8.22
CA GLY A 304 -2.62 8.87 9.41
C GLY A 304 -1.95 10.24 9.53
N ASN A 305 -1.45 10.79 8.42
CA ASN A 305 -0.93 12.17 8.39
C ASN A 305 -2.04 13.21 8.67
N ALA A 306 -3.23 13.05 8.08
CA ALA A 306 -4.36 13.94 8.32
C ALA A 306 -4.76 13.99 9.81
N VAL A 307 -4.91 12.84 10.46
CA VAL A 307 -5.21 12.74 11.91
C VAL A 307 -4.06 13.30 12.76
N LYS A 308 -2.82 13.05 12.34
CA LYS A 308 -1.64 13.53 13.05
C LYS A 308 -1.52 15.06 13.06
N PHE A 309 -1.79 15.72 11.93
CA PHE A 309 -1.66 17.17 11.76
C PHE A 309 -2.95 17.97 12.01
N THR A 310 -4.03 17.27 12.38
CA THR A 310 -5.28 17.89 12.85
C THR A 310 -5.38 17.73 14.36
N ASP A 311 -5.47 18.83 15.09
CA ASP A 311 -5.65 18.81 16.55
C ASP A 311 -7.12 18.85 16.96
N ARG A 312 -7.97 19.55 16.19
CA ARG A 312 -9.44 19.61 16.35
C ARG A 312 -10.09 19.79 14.98
N GLY A 313 -11.27 19.19 14.78
CA GLY A 313 -12.03 19.29 13.55
C GLY A 313 -12.29 17.94 12.91
N SER A 314 -12.14 17.83 11.59
CA SER A 314 -12.55 16.65 10.82
C SER A 314 -11.53 16.20 9.79
N VAL A 315 -11.54 14.90 9.52
CA VAL A 315 -10.85 14.26 8.40
C VAL A 315 -11.90 13.56 7.54
N THR A 316 -11.90 13.80 6.23
CA THR A 316 -12.86 13.24 5.28
C THR A 316 -12.13 12.48 4.18
N LEU A 317 -12.51 11.22 3.94
CA LEU A 317 -12.11 10.47 2.76
C LEU A 317 -13.19 10.63 1.68
N VAL A 318 -12.80 11.15 0.52
CA VAL A 318 -13.68 11.41 -0.62
C VAL A 318 -13.27 10.50 -1.78
N LEU A 319 -14.22 9.77 -2.36
CA LEU A 319 -14.03 9.01 -3.60
C LEU A 319 -14.95 9.54 -4.69
N ARG A 320 -14.38 9.78 -5.89
CA ARG A 320 -15.08 10.25 -7.09
C ARG A 320 -14.63 9.50 -8.33
N ALA A 321 -15.52 9.31 -9.31
CA ALA A 321 -15.15 8.90 -10.66
C ALA A 321 -15.02 10.13 -11.57
N VAL A 322 -13.87 10.32 -12.23
CA VAL A 322 -13.58 11.54 -13.03
C VAL A 322 -13.94 11.34 -14.50
N GLU A 323 -13.67 10.16 -15.07
CA GLU A 323 -13.98 9.82 -16.46
C GLU A 323 -14.51 8.38 -16.56
N ARG A 324 -15.53 8.17 -17.40
CA ARG A 324 -16.16 6.86 -17.66
C ARG A 324 -15.96 6.46 -19.12
N ASP A 325 -14.94 5.66 -19.38
CA ASP A 325 -14.81 4.82 -20.58
C ASP A 325 -14.51 3.36 -20.14
N ALA A 326 -13.86 2.53 -20.96
CA ALA A 326 -13.53 1.14 -20.62
C ALA A 326 -12.59 1.00 -19.39
N GLU A 327 -11.84 2.06 -19.06
CA GLU A 327 -11.10 2.21 -17.80
C GLU A 327 -11.68 3.44 -17.09
N THR A 328 -12.09 3.30 -15.83
CA THR A 328 -12.63 4.41 -15.04
C THR A 328 -11.50 5.05 -14.26
N ARG A 329 -11.32 6.36 -14.42
CA ARG A 329 -10.37 7.12 -13.60
C ARG A 329 -11.00 7.41 -12.25
N LEU A 330 -10.41 6.86 -11.20
CA LEU A 330 -10.82 7.07 -9.81
C LEU A 330 -9.96 8.15 -9.17
N ARG A 331 -10.60 9.05 -8.43
CA ARG A 331 -9.93 10.09 -7.64
C ARG A 331 -10.26 9.90 -6.16
N PHE A 332 -9.20 9.78 -5.37
CA PHE A 332 -9.24 9.68 -3.92
C PHE A 332 -8.76 11.02 -3.34
N GLU A 333 -9.53 11.61 -2.43
CA GLU A 333 -9.15 12.84 -1.73
C GLU A 333 -9.23 12.63 -0.21
N ILE A 334 -8.20 13.06 0.51
CA ILE A 334 -8.13 13.05 1.96
C ILE A 334 -8.11 14.52 2.39
N LYS A 335 -9.22 14.99 2.95
CA LYS A 335 -9.41 16.37 3.41
C LYS A 335 -9.27 16.44 4.91
N ASP A 336 -8.37 17.27 5.39
CA ASP A 336 -8.18 17.56 6.80
C ASP A 336 -8.41 19.04 7.08
N SER A 337 -8.94 19.36 8.26
CA SER A 337 -9.09 20.74 8.74
C SER A 337 -7.91 21.16 9.64
N GLY A 338 -6.72 20.60 9.40
CA GLY A 338 -5.53 20.79 10.22
C GLY A 338 -4.79 22.09 9.93
N ILE A 339 -3.50 22.12 10.30
CA ILE A 339 -2.65 23.32 10.19
C ILE A 339 -2.41 23.80 8.75
N GLY A 340 -2.69 22.97 7.74
CA GLY A 340 -2.39 23.26 6.35
C GLY A 340 -0.89 23.37 6.05
N ILE A 341 -0.55 23.69 4.78
CA ILE A 341 0.82 23.67 4.27
C ILE A 341 1.11 24.91 3.43
N ALA A 342 2.15 25.64 3.85
CA ALA A 342 2.68 26.81 3.15
C ALA A 342 3.09 26.49 1.70
N PRO A 343 2.86 27.41 0.73
CA PRO A 343 3.16 27.20 -0.70
C PRO A 343 4.60 26.75 -0.98
N GLU A 344 5.57 27.28 -0.24
CA GLU A 344 7.00 27.02 -0.41
C GLU A 344 7.39 25.57 -0.02
N ALA A 345 6.62 24.96 0.88
CA ALA A 345 6.85 23.61 1.38
C ALA A 345 6.28 22.52 0.45
N ARG A 346 5.26 22.84 -0.37
CA ARG A 346 4.54 21.86 -1.22
C ARG A 346 5.47 21.10 -2.18
N ASN A 347 6.41 21.82 -2.80
CA ASN A 347 7.38 21.26 -3.74
C ASN A 347 8.42 20.31 -3.11
N LYS A 348 8.45 20.23 -1.77
CA LYS A 348 9.38 19.40 -1.01
C LYS A 348 8.70 18.22 -0.31
N LEU A 349 7.36 18.17 -0.23
CA LEU A 349 6.64 17.14 0.56
C LEU A 349 6.88 15.72 0.07
N PHE A 350 6.91 15.52 -1.24
CA PHE A 350 7.11 14.20 -1.85
C PHE A 350 8.60 13.85 -2.07
N ARG A 351 9.53 14.64 -1.52
CA ARG A 351 10.97 14.35 -1.60
C ARG A 351 11.37 13.44 -0.44
N GLU A 352 12.30 12.55 -0.73
CA GLU A 352 12.86 11.60 0.24
C GLU A 352 13.51 12.34 1.41
N PHE A 353 13.24 11.90 2.65
CA PHE A 353 13.77 12.47 3.89
C PHE A 353 13.47 13.96 4.10
N SER A 354 12.46 14.48 3.39
CA SER A 354 12.06 15.87 3.49
C SER A 354 11.08 16.07 4.64
N GLN A 355 11.40 16.99 5.54
CA GLN A 355 10.58 17.34 6.69
C GLN A 355 10.45 18.87 6.75
N VAL A 356 9.22 19.36 6.88
CA VAL A 356 8.89 20.78 6.71
C VAL A 356 9.36 21.63 7.91
N ASP A 357 9.53 21.06 9.11
CA ASP A 357 10.03 21.81 10.27
C ASP A 357 10.69 20.99 11.38
N ALA A 358 11.81 21.48 11.92
CA ALA A 358 12.54 20.85 13.03
C ALA A 358 11.85 21.03 14.41
N SER A 359 10.92 21.99 14.53
CA SER A 359 10.13 22.26 15.74
C SER A 359 8.93 21.30 15.87
N ILE A 360 8.28 20.97 14.75
CA ILE A 360 7.17 20.01 14.64
C ILE A 360 7.66 18.57 14.88
N ASN A 361 8.91 18.28 14.53
CA ASN A 361 9.56 16.98 14.77
C ASN A 361 9.63 16.56 16.24
N ARG A 362 9.74 17.50 17.19
CA ARG A 362 9.76 17.14 18.63
C ARG A 362 8.40 16.69 19.16
N ARG A 363 7.30 17.05 18.50
CA ARG A 363 5.94 16.71 18.92
C ARG A 363 5.34 15.54 18.14
N PHE A 364 5.71 15.34 16.88
CA PHE A 364 4.93 14.47 15.99
C PHE A 364 5.71 13.35 15.28
N GLY A 365 7.05 13.35 15.23
CA GLY A 365 7.91 12.22 14.79
C GLY A 365 7.63 11.57 13.41
N GLY A 366 8.64 11.30 12.58
CA GLY A 366 8.42 10.54 11.34
C GLY A 366 9.69 10.33 10.51
N THR A 367 9.68 9.35 9.59
CA THR A 367 10.83 9.04 8.72
C THR A 367 11.02 10.04 7.57
N GLY A 368 9.96 10.78 7.20
CA GLY A 368 9.94 11.56 5.98
C GLY A 368 9.91 10.71 4.69
N LEU A 369 9.68 9.40 4.82
CA LEU A 369 9.60 8.48 3.68
C LEU A 369 8.17 8.21 3.23
N GLY A 370 7.18 8.30 4.13
CA GLY A 370 5.78 7.93 3.85
C GLY A 370 5.18 8.55 2.58
N LEU A 371 5.28 9.87 2.42
CA LEU A 371 4.76 10.57 1.23
C LEU A 371 5.55 10.22 -0.04
N ALA A 372 6.87 10.03 0.06
CA ALA A 372 7.70 9.61 -1.07
C ALA A 372 7.35 8.18 -1.52
N ILE A 373 7.09 7.27 -0.58
CA ILE A 373 6.61 5.91 -0.87
C ILE A 373 5.22 5.97 -1.51
N CYS A 374 4.30 6.78 -0.99
CA CYS A 374 2.97 6.95 -1.60
C CYS A 374 3.08 7.39 -3.06
N LYS A 375 3.95 8.37 -3.35
CA LYS A 375 4.18 8.83 -4.71
C LYS A 375 4.72 7.73 -5.62
N LYS A 376 5.74 6.97 -5.18
CA LYS A 376 6.28 5.87 -5.99
C LYS A 376 5.26 4.74 -6.21
N ILE A 377 4.40 4.43 -5.22
CA ILE A 377 3.30 3.47 -5.38
C ILE A 377 2.35 3.93 -6.49
N ILE A 378 1.84 5.15 -6.38
CA ILE A 378 0.85 5.68 -7.31
C ILE A 378 1.44 5.81 -8.72
N GLU A 379 2.68 6.30 -8.86
CA GLU A 379 3.37 6.38 -10.16
C GLU A 379 3.62 4.98 -10.77
N ALA A 380 3.98 3.98 -9.96
CA ALA A 380 4.15 2.60 -10.43
C ALA A 380 2.83 1.99 -10.92
N MET A 381 1.70 2.38 -10.31
CA MET A 381 0.35 2.00 -10.74
C MET A 381 -0.17 2.83 -11.94
N GLY A 382 0.65 3.72 -12.52
CA GLY A 382 0.28 4.57 -13.65
C GLY A 382 -0.57 5.79 -13.28
N GLY A 383 -0.71 6.10 -12.00
CA GLY A 383 -1.51 7.20 -11.47
C GLY A 383 -0.72 8.49 -11.20
N THR A 384 -1.41 9.48 -10.65
CA THR A 384 -0.82 10.75 -10.21
C THR A 384 -1.22 11.08 -8.76
N ILE A 385 -0.36 11.78 -8.02
CA ILE A 385 -0.61 12.19 -6.63
C ILE A 385 -0.27 13.67 -6.45
N GLY A 386 -1.02 14.37 -5.61
CA GLY A 386 -0.85 15.79 -5.36
C GLY A 386 -1.40 16.23 -4.01
N VAL A 387 -1.31 17.54 -3.77
CA VAL A 387 -1.83 18.19 -2.57
C VAL A 387 -2.28 19.60 -2.88
N ASP A 388 -3.48 19.93 -2.43
CA ASP A 388 -4.03 21.27 -2.39
C ASP A 388 -4.21 21.66 -0.93
N SER A 389 -3.59 22.75 -0.49
CA SER A 389 -3.64 23.12 0.93
C SER A 389 -3.59 24.63 1.07
N VAL A 390 -4.07 25.15 2.20
CA VAL A 390 -3.92 26.55 2.60
C VAL A 390 -3.52 26.55 4.07
N GLU A 391 -2.46 27.27 4.40
CA GLU A 391 -1.97 27.35 5.78
C GLU A 391 -3.05 27.93 6.70
N GLY A 392 -3.37 27.21 7.77
CA GLY A 392 -4.42 27.53 8.73
C GLY A 392 -5.84 27.05 8.37
N GLU A 393 -6.09 26.59 7.15
CA GLU A 393 -7.42 26.12 6.70
C GLU A 393 -7.48 24.61 6.45
N GLY A 394 -6.32 23.93 6.39
CA GLY A 394 -6.22 22.49 6.23
C GLY A 394 -5.56 22.04 4.92
N SER A 395 -5.58 20.73 4.67
CA SER A 395 -4.97 20.13 3.47
C SER A 395 -5.90 19.12 2.80
N CYS A 396 -5.77 19.02 1.50
CA CYS A 396 -6.44 18.04 0.66
C CYS A 396 -5.36 17.29 -0.12
N PHE A 397 -4.97 16.12 0.37
CA PHE A 397 -4.12 15.21 -0.39
C PHE A 397 -4.97 14.40 -1.35
N TRP A 398 -4.54 14.24 -2.59
CA TRP A 398 -5.32 13.51 -3.57
C TRP A 398 -4.43 12.64 -4.45
N PHE A 399 -5.01 11.55 -4.96
CA PHE A 399 -4.39 10.76 -6.01
C PHE A 399 -5.43 10.24 -6.99
N GLU A 400 -4.99 10.04 -8.22
CA GLU A 400 -5.79 9.55 -9.34
C GLU A 400 -5.16 8.30 -9.93
N LEU A 401 -6.00 7.35 -10.32
CA LEU A 401 -5.57 6.10 -10.94
C LEU A 401 -6.63 5.57 -11.89
N ASP A 402 -6.18 4.91 -12.94
CA ASP A 402 -7.04 4.24 -13.89
C ASP A 402 -7.30 2.81 -13.38
N ALA A 403 -8.58 2.45 -13.23
CA ALA A 403 -8.97 1.14 -12.75
C ALA A 403 -9.99 0.49 -13.70
N ALA A 404 -9.71 -0.76 -14.07
CA ALA A 404 -10.63 -1.52 -14.89
C ALA A 404 -11.84 -1.93 -14.04
N VAL A 405 -13.04 -1.51 -14.46
CA VAL A 405 -14.29 -1.92 -13.82
C VAL A 405 -14.44 -3.43 -14.00
N CYS A 406 -14.78 -4.13 -12.93
CA CYS A 406 -15.10 -5.55 -13.01
C CYS A 406 -16.43 -5.82 -12.31
N GLU A 407 -17.08 -6.91 -12.72
CA GLU A 407 -18.18 -7.43 -11.94
C GLU A 407 -17.65 -7.77 -10.55
N ALA A 408 -18.37 -7.32 -9.52
CA ALA A 408 -18.10 -7.78 -8.17
C ALA A 408 -18.10 -9.33 -8.22
N PRO A 409 -17.09 -10.00 -7.63
CA PRO A 409 -17.17 -11.45 -7.50
C PRO A 409 -18.56 -11.77 -6.93
N ALA A 410 -19.21 -12.80 -7.48
CA ALA A 410 -20.49 -13.28 -6.97
C ALA A 410 -20.26 -13.76 -5.54
N THR A 411 -20.28 -12.82 -4.60
CA THR A 411 -20.34 -13.07 -3.20
C THR A 411 -21.72 -13.65 -3.01
N ASP A 412 -21.78 -14.94 -2.67
CA ASP A 412 -22.98 -15.57 -2.14
C ASP A 412 -23.33 -14.86 -0.83
N LEU A 413 -23.90 -13.66 -0.95
CA LEU A 413 -24.47 -12.86 0.11
C LEU A 413 -25.89 -13.36 0.35
N SER A 414 -25.99 -14.64 0.72
CA SER A 414 -27.00 -15.00 1.70
C SER A 414 -26.52 -14.39 3.04
N PRO A 415 -27.34 -13.61 3.76
CA PRO A 415 -26.96 -13.06 5.05
C PRO A 415 -26.81 -14.22 6.04
N ARG A 416 -25.58 -14.76 6.15
CA ARG A 416 -25.22 -15.68 7.24
C ARG A 416 -24.93 -14.82 8.46
N GLY A 417 -25.89 -14.85 9.38
CA GLY A 417 -26.04 -13.89 10.47
C GLY A 417 -24.80 -13.70 11.33
N VAL A 418 -24.56 -12.43 11.65
CA VAL A 418 -23.73 -11.99 12.77
C VAL A 418 -24.31 -12.58 14.07
N ARG A 419 -23.48 -13.25 14.89
CA ARG A 419 -23.81 -13.63 16.27
C ARG A 419 -22.73 -13.15 17.23
N ALA A 420 -23.17 -12.83 18.45
CA ALA A 420 -22.35 -12.33 19.56
C ALA A 420 -21.33 -13.36 20.07
N ALA A 421 -20.21 -12.84 20.55
CA ALA A 421 -19.07 -13.54 21.14
C ALA A 421 -19.47 -14.48 22.30
N GLY A 422 -18.84 -15.66 22.41
CA GLY A 422 -18.93 -16.50 23.61
C GLY A 422 -18.73 -18.01 23.49
N ALA A 423 -18.49 -18.59 22.30
CA ALA A 423 -18.22 -20.03 22.20
C ALA A 423 -16.73 -20.36 22.41
N ALA A 424 -16.41 -21.16 23.43
CA ALA A 424 -15.07 -21.68 23.64
C ALA A 424 -14.80 -22.88 22.70
N TYR A 425 -13.93 -22.68 21.70
CA TYR A 425 -13.53 -23.72 20.75
C TYR A 425 -12.30 -24.50 21.21
N HIS A 426 -12.22 -25.77 20.81
CA HIS A 426 -11.01 -26.59 20.88
C HIS A 426 -10.20 -26.40 19.60
N VAL A 427 -9.08 -25.69 19.74
CA VAL A 427 -8.25 -25.20 18.65
C VAL A 427 -6.95 -25.98 18.58
N LEU A 428 -6.59 -26.46 17.39
CA LEU A 428 -5.26 -26.99 17.12
C LEU A 428 -4.43 -25.93 16.39
N VAL A 429 -3.29 -25.53 16.95
CA VAL A 429 -2.33 -24.63 16.30
C VAL A 429 -1.13 -25.44 15.85
N VAL A 430 -0.83 -25.40 14.55
CA VAL A 430 0.29 -26.11 13.92
C VAL A 430 1.31 -25.09 13.43
N GLU A 431 2.47 -25.05 14.06
CA GLU A 431 3.50 -24.03 13.83
C GLU A 431 4.87 -24.57 14.28
N ASP A 432 5.90 -24.39 13.45
CA ASP A 432 7.23 -24.99 13.68
C ASP A 432 8.08 -24.21 14.69
N MET A 433 7.94 -22.89 14.74
CA MET A 433 8.68 -22.04 15.65
C MET A 433 8.08 -22.05 17.08
N PRO A 434 8.83 -22.47 18.12
CA PRO A 434 8.33 -22.54 19.49
C PRO A 434 7.77 -21.23 20.05
N VAL A 435 8.36 -20.10 19.67
CA VAL A 435 7.92 -18.77 20.11
C VAL A 435 6.54 -18.42 19.52
N ASN A 436 6.35 -18.67 18.21
CA ASN A 436 5.08 -18.41 17.53
C ASN A 436 3.95 -19.27 18.10
N ARG A 437 4.23 -20.54 18.43
CA ARG A 437 3.29 -21.41 19.14
C ARG A 437 2.83 -20.84 20.48
N ILE A 438 3.75 -20.28 21.26
CA ILE A 438 3.44 -19.67 22.57
C ILE A 438 2.58 -18.41 22.38
N VAL A 439 2.91 -17.58 21.39
CA VAL A 439 2.17 -16.35 21.06
C VAL A 439 0.74 -16.67 20.59
N ALA A 440 0.58 -17.54 19.60
CA ALA A 440 -0.73 -17.95 19.08
C ALA A 440 -1.61 -18.56 20.17
N ARG A 441 -1.05 -19.44 21.00
CA ARG A 441 -1.75 -19.99 22.18
C ARG A 441 -2.16 -18.90 23.16
N GLY A 442 -1.28 -17.94 23.46
CA GLY A 442 -1.58 -16.84 24.38
C GLY A 442 -2.71 -15.94 23.88
N MET A 443 -2.78 -15.69 22.57
CA MET A 443 -3.85 -14.94 21.92
C MET A 443 -5.18 -15.69 21.96
N LEU A 444 -5.20 -16.94 21.50
CA LEU A 444 -6.39 -17.80 21.46
C LEU A 444 -6.94 -18.11 22.87
N ASN A 445 -6.08 -18.37 23.86
CA ASN A 445 -6.51 -18.54 25.24
C ASN A 445 -7.15 -17.26 25.80
N SER A 446 -6.66 -16.08 25.40
CA SER A 446 -7.28 -14.81 25.82
C SER A 446 -8.65 -14.54 25.18
N LEU A 447 -8.96 -15.23 24.07
CA LEU A 447 -10.30 -15.27 23.47
C LEU A 447 -11.20 -16.36 24.09
N GLY A 448 -10.72 -17.05 25.13
CA GLY A 448 -11.47 -18.09 25.85
C GLY A 448 -11.47 -19.47 25.17
N HIS A 449 -10.60 -19.69 24.18
CA HIS A 449 -10.48 -20.97 23.49
C HIS A 449 -9.47 -21.91 24.18
N SER A 450 -9.68 -23.22 24.03
CA SER A 450 -8.74 -24.24 24.49
C SER A 450 -7.79 -24.60 23.36
N VAL A 451 -6.49 -24.55 23.58
CA VAL A 451 -5.49 -24.66 22.50
C VAL A 451 -4.53 -25.82 22.73
N GLU A 452 -4.42 -26.69 21.73
CA GLU A 452 -3.33 -27.65 21.60
C GLU A 452 -2.35 -27.23 20.50
N LEU A 453 -1.09 -27.63 20.67
CA LEU A 453 0.01 -27.22 19.82
C LEU A 453 0.60 -28.42 19.07
N ALA A 454 0.91 -28.28 17.78
CA ALA A 454 1.69 -29.22 16.99
C ALA A 454 2.87 -28.50 16.32
N CYS A 455 3.99 -29.18 16.13
CA CYS A 455 5.21 -28.59 15.56
C CYS A 455 5.36 -28.79 14.04
N ASP A 456 4.59 -29.68 13.43
CA ASP A 456 4.52 -29.87 11.98
C ASP A 456 3.21 -30.55 11.55
N GLY A 457 3.02 -30.73 10.25
CA GLY A 457 1.85 -31.42 9.69
C GLY A 457 1.70 -32.88 10.10
N VAL A 458 2.81 -33.57 10.45
CA VAL A 458 2.78 -34.98 10.88
C VAL A 458 2.21 -35.08 12.28
N GLU A 459 2.70 -34.26 13.21
CA GLU A 459 2.17 -34.21 14.57
C GLU A 459 0.70 -33.76 14.58
N ALA A 460 0.33 -32.81 13.73
CA ALA A 460 -1.07 -32.39 13.57
C ALA A 460 -1.98 -33.56 13.16
N LEU A 461 -1.54 -34.35 12.18
CA LEU A 461 -2.27 -35.53 11.72
C LEU A 461 -2.38 -36.63 12.79
N GLU A 462 -1.39 -36.80 13.66
CA GLU A 462 -1.48 -37.73 14.80
C GLU A 462 -2.47 -37.23 15.85
N LYS A 463 -2.40 -35.95 16.22
CA LYS A 463 -3.33 -35.34 17.18
C LYS A 463 -4.78 -35.40 16.73
N LEU A 464 -5.02 -35.17 15.44
CA LEU A 464 -6.34 -35.31 14.82
C LEU A 464 -6.90 -36.75 14.84
N LYS A 465 -6.09 -37.78 15.12
CA LYS A 465 -6.62 -39.15 15.32
C LYS A 465 -7.23 -39.33 16.71
N SER A 466 -6.70 -38.63 17.71
CA SER A 466 -7.05 -38.81 19.12
C SER A 466 -7.97 -37.72 19.68
N GLY A 467 -8.03 -36.55 19.04
CA GLY A 467 -8.78 -35.39 19.51
C GLY A 467 -9.86 -34.94 18.51
N ALA A 468 -10.98 -34.45 19.05
CA ALA A 468 -11.95 -33.66 18.29
C ALA A 468 -11.56 -32.19 18.43
N TYR A 469 -11.31 -31.52 17.31
CA TYR A 469 -11.01 -30.09 17.27
C TYR A 469 -12.11 -29.40 16.48
N ASP A 470 -12.45 -28.19 16.90
CA ASP A 470 -13.44 -27.35 16.24
C ASP A 470 -12.80 -26.55 15.10
N ILE A 471 -11.51 -26.22 15.23
CA ILE A 471 -10.78 -25.43 14.24
C ILE A 471 -9.27 -25.70 14.30
N VAL A 472 -8.61 -25.61 13.14
CA VAL A 472 -7.17 -25.76 13.01
C VAL A 472 -6.56 -24.49 12.43
N PHE A 473 -5.57 -23.92 13.13
CA PHE A 473 -4.68 -22.90 12.57
C PHE A 473 -3.42 -23.59 12.05
N MET A 474 -3.15 -23.47 10.75
CA MET A 474 -2.12 -24.24 10.05
C MET A 474 -1.07 -23.33 9.43
N ASP A 475 0.17 -23.38 9.91
CA ASP A 475 1.28 -22.72 9.23
C ASP A 475 1.52 -23.32 7.85
N MET A 476 1.76 -22.46 6.87
CA MET A 476 2.01 -22.86 5.48
C MET A 476 3.39 -23.46 5.29
N GLN A 477 4.40 -22.93 5.99
CA GLN A 477 5.80 -23.29 5.77
C GLN A 477 6.35 -23.98 7.02
N MET A 478 6.37 -25.32 7.00
CA MET A 478 6.88 -26.13 8.11
C MET A 478 7.78 -27.26 7.58
N PRO A 479 8.79 -27.69 8.36
CA PRO A 479 9.60 -28.86 8.04
C PRO A 479 8.77 -30.16 8.07
N ASN A 480 9.28 -31.21 7.43
CA ASN A 480 8.68 -32.55 7.30
C ASN A 480 7.40 -32.62 6.47
N MET A 481 6.35 -31.89 6.85
CA MET A 481 5.08 -31.82 6.13
C MET A 481 4.53 -30.40 6.20
N ASN A 482 4.40 -29.76 5.04
CA ASN A 482 3.92 -28.38 4.95
C ASN A 482 2.40 -28.28 5.13
N GLY A 483 1.88 -27.05 5.31
CA GLY A 483 0.47 -26.83 5.60
C GLY A 483 -0.50 -27.30 4.50
N LEU A 484 -0.09 -27.20 3.23
CA LEU A 484 -0.89 -27.65 2.09
C LEU A 484 -0.99 -29.19 2.04
N GLU A 485 0.13 -29.88 2.24
CA GLU A 485 0.19 -31.34 2.31
C GLU A 485 -0.61 -31.87 3.50
N ALA A 486 -0.44 -31.25 4.67
CA ALA A 486 -1.19 -31.57 5.88
C ALA A 486 -2.70 -31.42 5.65
N THR A 487 -3.13 -30.30 5.06
CA THR A 487 -4.56 -30.05 4.81
C THR A 487 -5.15 -31.06 3.82
N ARG A 488 -4.46 -31.36 2.72
CA ARG A 488 -4.91 -32.40 1.77
C ARG A 488 -5.02 -33.76 2.46
N ALA A 489 -4.08 -34.10 3.33
CA ALA A 489 -4.12 -35.34 4.10
C ALA A 489 -5.28 -35.36 5.13
N ILE A 490 -5.62 -34.22 5.74
CA ILE A 490 -6.81 -34.08 6.61
C ILE A 490 -8.07 -34.33 5.79
N ARG A 491 -8.24 -33.66 4.65
CA ARG A 491 -9.42 -33.81 3.78
C ARG A 491 -9.58 -35.23 3.23
N ALA A 492 -8.47 -35.88 2.87
CA ALA A 492 -8.47 -37.26 2.36
C ALA A 492 -9.00 -38.30 3.37
N ARG A 493 -9.04 -37.98 4.68
CA ARG A 493 -9.61 -38.87 5.71
C ARG A 493 -11.14 -38.98 5.63
N GLY A 494 -11.83 -38.05 4.98
CA GLY A 494 -13.28 -38.07 4.82
C GLY A 494 -14.06 -37.84 6.12
N GLY A 495 -15.39 -37.92 6.07
CA GLY A 495 -16.26 -37.73 7.22
C GLY A 495 -16.19 -36.31 7.81
N ALA A 496 -16.16 -36.19 9.14
CA ALA A 496 -16.10 -34.90 9.83
C ALA A 496 -14.85 -34.06 9.50
N PHE A 497 -13.78 -34.67 8.96
CA PHE A 497 -12.57 -33.96 8.55
C PHE A 497 -12.74 -33.21 7.22
N LEU A 498 -13.79 -33.46 6.44
CA LEU A 498 -14.11 -32.65 5.26
C LEU A 498 -14.59 -31.26 5.65
N ASP A 499 -15.40 -31.19 6.71
CA ASP A 499 -16.03 -29.97 7.18
C ASP A 499 -15.21 -29.26 8.26
N LEU A 500 -14.17 -29.89 8.82
CA LEU A 500 -13.28 -29.32 9.83
C LEU A 500 -12.65 -28.00 9.34
N PRO A 501 -12.98 -26.85 9.96
CA PRO A 501 -12.35 -25.56 9.69
C PRO A 501 -10.82 -25.59 9.76
N VAL A 502 -10.15 -25.19 8.67
CA VAL A 502 -8.69 -24.99 8.63
C VAL A 502 -8.39 -23.57 8.17
N ILE A 503 -7.75 -22.78 9.02
CA ILE A 503 -7.30 -21.41 8.74
C ILE A 503 -5.78 -21.42 8.52
N ALA A 504 -5.33 -20.95 7.35
CA ALA A 504 -3.92 -20.84 7.01
C ALA A 504 -3.24 -19.71 7.79
N MET A 505 -2.03 -19.92 8.29
CA MET A 505 -1.16 -18.87 8.80
C MET A 505 -0.01 -18.67 7.81
N THR A 506 0.05 -17.53 7.12
CA THR A 506 1.02 -17.31 6.03
C THR A 506 1.85 -16.04 6.24
N ALA A 507 3.14 -16.09 5.93
CA ALA A 507 4.02 -14.91 5.89
C ALA A 507 3.78 -14.03 4.66
N ASN A 508 3.17 -14.58 3.61
CA ASN A 508 2.85 -13.91 2.36
C ASN A 508 1.33 -14.03 2.11
N ALA A 509 0.61 -12.92 2.22
CA ALA A 509 -0.82 -12.85 1.91
C ALA A 509 -1.05 -12.48 0.43
N PHE A 510 -0.31 -13.09 -0.51
CA PHE A 510 -0.52 -12.87 -1.94
C PHE A 510 -1.72 -13.68 -2.44
N HIS A 511 -2.39 -13.21 -3.51
CA HIS A 511 -3.58 -13.86 -4.04
C HIS A 511 -3.30 -15.28 -4.56
N SER A 512 -2.09 -15.53 -5.07
CA SER A 512 -1.60 -16.86 -5.48
C SER A 512 -1.61 -17.85 -4.32
N ASP A 513 -1.12 -17.42 -3.15
CA ASP A 513 -1.02 -18.26 -1.96
C ASP A 513 -2.42 -18.57 -1.42
N ARG A 514 -3.35 -17.61 -1.49
CA ARG A 514 -4.77 -17.80 -1.14
C ARG A 514 -5.45 -18.84 -2.03
N MET A 515 -5.23 -18.78 -3.34
CA MET A 515 -5.78 -19.76 -4.28
C MET A 515 -5.24 -21.16 -4.04
N GLU A 516 -3.94 -21.30 -3.71
CA GLU A 516 -3.35 -22.58 -3.35
C GLU A 516 -3.89 -23.14 -2.02
N CYS A 517 -4.10 -22.28 -1.02
CA CYS A 517 -4.71 -22.66 0.26
C CYS A 517 -6.14 -23.17 0.08
N LEU A 518 -6.98 -22.43 -0.65
CA LEU A 518 -8.35 -22.82 -0.94
C LEU A 518 -8.41 -24.10 -1.78
N ALA A 519 -7.52 -24.25 -2.78
CA ALA A 519 -7.42 -25.45 -3.60
C ALA A 519 -6.97 -26.69 -2.79
N ALA A 520 -6.18 -26.51 -1.73
CA ALA A 520 -5.84 -27.58 -0.79
C ALA A 520 -6.97 -27.93 0.19
N GLY A 521 -8.03 -27.13 0.23
CA GLY A 521 -9.21 -27.34 1.06
C GLY A 521 -9.21 -26.55 2.38
N MET A 522 -8.36 -25.53 2.53
CA MET A 522 -8.43 -24.59 3.65
C MET A 522 -9.64 -23.66 3.49
N ASN A 523 -10.11 -23.12 4.61
CA ASN A 523 -11.35 -22.34 4.67
C ASN A 523 -11.11 -20.83 4.74
N ASP A 524 -10.00 -20.41 5.34
CA ASP A 524 -9.60 -19.00 5.41
C ASP A 524 -8.09 -18.86 5.69
N PHE A 525 -7.59 -17.64 5.83
CA PHE A 525 -6.18 -17.34 6.14
C PHE A 525 -6.02 -16.13 7.08
N VAL A 526 -4.88 -16.08 7.76
CA VAL A 526 -4.40 -14.97 8.59
C VAL A 526 -2.94 -14.70 8.24
N SER A 527 -2.58 -13.42 8.09
CA SER A 527 -1.20 -13.01 7.84
C SER A 527 -0.35 -13.08 9.10
N LYS A 528 0.92 -13.47 8.94
CA LYS A 528 1.95 -13.30 9.96
C LYS A 528 2.59 -11.90 9.78
N PRO A 529 2.81 -11.11 10.84
CA PRO A 529 2.60 -11.44 12.26
C PRO A 529 1.11 -11.50 12.62
N ILE A 530 0.75 -12.50 13.43
CA ILE A 530 -0.64 -12.77 13.83
C ILE A 530 -1.10 -11.68 14.79
N GLU A 531 -2.20 -11.00 14.46
CA GLU A 531 -2.86 -10.03 15.33
C GLU A 531 -4.13 -10.62 15.96
N LEU A 532 -4.43 -10.23 17.20
CA LEU A 532 -5.55 -10.79 17.98
C LEU A 532 -6.90 -10.57 17.28
N ASN A 533 -7.12 -9.37 16.75
CA ASN A 533 -8.37 -8.99 16.08
C ASN A 533 -8.55 -9.74 14.75
N GLU A 534 -7.47 -9.94 13.99
CA GLU A 534 -7.51 -10.72 12.75
C GLU A 534 -7.87 -12.18 13.02
N LEU A 535 -7.33 -12.72 14.12
CA LEU A 535 -7.54 -14.10 14.53
C LEU A 535 -8.98 -14.34 14.99
N GLU A 536 -9.55 -13.42 15.78
CA GLU A 536 -10.96 -13.46 16.18
C GLU A 536 -11.88 -13.35 14.95
N ALA A 537 -11.61 -12.39 14.06
CA ALA A 537 -12.39 -12.22 12.84
C ALA A 537 -12.35 -13.46 11.93
N ALA A 538 -11.21 -14.14 11.83
CA ALA A 538 -11.07 -15.35 11.02
C ALA A 538 -11.87 -16.53 11.60
N ILE A 539 -11.90 -16.70 12.93
CA ILE A 539 -12.72 -17.73 13.58
C ILE A 539 -14.21 -17.48 13.30
N ILE A 540 -14.66 -16.23 13.44
CA ILE A 540 -16.05 -15.82 13.18
C ILE A 540 -16.46 -16.16 11.73
N ARG A 541 -15.57 -16.00 10.76
CA ARG A 541 -15.87 -16.28 9.34
C ARG A 541 -16.08 -17.77 9.03
N VAL A 542 -15.43 -18.68 9.77
CA VAL A 542 -15.37 -20.10 9.37
C VAL A 542 -16.32 -21.02 10.16
N MET A 543 -16.74 -20.66 11.38
CA MET A 543 -17.53 -21.55 12.25
C MET A 543 -19.06 -21.56 11.93
N PRO A 544 -19.73 -22.73 11.81
CA PRO A 544 -21.18 -22.83 11.56
C PRO A 544 -22.07 -22.67 12.82
N PHE A 545 -23.33 -22.26 12.62
CA PHE A 545 -24.36 -22.06 13.66
C PHE A 545 -25.25 -23.30 13.83
N ASP A 546 -25.38 -23.82 15.05
CA ASP A 546 -26.38 -24.85 15.37
C ASP A 546 -27.37 -24.35 16.44
N GLY A 547 -28.59 -24.09 15.98
CA GLY A 547 -29.71 -23.57 16.76
C GLY A 547 -30.41 -24.63 17.61
N LYS A 548 -29.73 -25.20 18.61
CA LYS A 548 -30.41 -25.88 19.71
C LYS A 548 -30.40 -25.01 20.96
N PRO A 549 -31.55 -24.79 21.63
CA PRO A 549 -31.57 -24.14 22.92
C PRO A 549 -30.93 -25.10 23.92
N VAL A 550 -29.62 -24.93 24.11
CA VAL A 550 -28.97 -25.44 25.31
C VAL A 550 -29.38 -24.47 26.40
N GLU A 551 -30.11 -24.96 27.41
CA GLU A 551 -30.21 -24.31 28.72
C GLU A 551 -28.78 -24.15 29.23
N GLN A 552 -28.17 -23.02 28.90
CA GLN A 552 -26.90 -22.62 29.44
C GLN A 552 -27.18 -22.08 30.84
N THR A 553 -26.64 -22.79 31.82
CA THR A 553 -26.29 -22.21 33.11
C THR A 553 -25.29 -21.09 32.82
N LEU A 554 -25.82 -19.89 32.58
CA LEU A 554 -25.06 -18.65 32.46
C LEU A 554 -24.22 -18.50 33.73
N GLN A 555 -22.90 -18.50 33.58
CA GLN A 555 -22.15 -17.55 34.38
C GLN A 555 -22.56 -16.17 33.88
N PRO A 556 -22.98 -15.26 34.79
CA PRO A 556 -23.72 -14.08 34.41
C PRO A 556 -22.88 -13.18 33.49
N ALA A 557 -23.49 -12.73 32.40
CA ALA A 557 -22.99 -11.61 31.63
C ALA A 557 -22.84 -10.42 32.59
N VAL A 558 -21.67 -9.79 32.60
CA VAL A 558 -21.40 -8.62 33.43
C VAL A 558 -22.20 -7.46 32.84
N LEU A 559 -23.38 -7.17 33.39
CA LEU A 559 -24.22 -6.08 32.89
C LEU A 559 -23.68 -4.70 33.28
N CYS A 560 -22.86 -4.64 34.33
CA CYS A 560 -22.30 -3.40 34.86
C CYS A 560 -20.78 -3.44 35.05
N ASP A 561 -20.08 -2.37 34.67
CA ASP A 561 -18.65 -2.18 34.93
C ASP A 561 -18.40 -1.85 36.41
N GLU A 562 -17.98 -2.85 37.19
CA GLU A 562 -17.67 -2.71 38.61
C GLU A 562 -16.61 -1.64 38.91
N GLN A 563 -15.65 -1.40 38.00
CA GLN A 563 -14.62 -0.38 38.21
C GLN A 563 -15.18 1.04 38.10
N LYS A 564 -16.16 1.25 37.21
CA LYS A 564 -16.90 2.52 37.11
C LYS A 564 -17.84 2.71 38.29
N LEU A 565 -18.57 1.67 38.69
CA LEU A 565 -19.43 1.72 39.88
C LEU A 565 -18.61 2.07 41.14
N SER A 566 -17.43 1.45 41.31
CA SER A 566 -16.50 1.75 42.40
C SER A 566 -16.08 3.23 42.43
N LYS A 567 -15.64 3.78 41.29
CA LYS A 567 -15.26 5.20 41.18
C LYS A 567 -16.42 6.16 41.44
N LEU A 568 -17.63 5.81 40.99
CA LEU A 568 -18.82 6.61 41.27
C LEU A 568 -19.14 6.56 42.77
N THR A 569 -19.13 5.39 43.41
CA THR A 569 -19.36 5.29 44.86
C THR A 569 -18.31 6.04 45.68
N GLU A 570 -17.05 6.10 45.25
CA GLU A 570 -16.02 6.90 45.91
C GLU A 570 -16.33 8.41 45.87
N PHE A 571 -17.04 8.88 44.84
CA PHE A 571 -17.31 10.30 44.62
C PHE A 571 -18.64 10.78 45.23
N ILE A 572 -19.71 9.98 45.12
CA ILE A 572 -21.07 10.35 45.55
C ILE A 572 -21.61 9.49 46.72
N GLY A 573 -20.86 8.48 47.14
CA GLY A 573 -21.27 7.53 48.18
C GLY A 573 -22.30 6.49 47.71
N ILE A 574 -22.43 5.41 48.48
CA ILE A 574 -23.35 4.28 48.20
C ILE A 574 -24.81 4.76 48.13
N ASN A 575 -25.24 5.61 49.06
CA ASN A 575 -26.61 6.14 49.07
C ASN A 575 -26.87 7.10 47.89
N GLY A 576 -25.87 7.91 47.52
CA GLY A 576 -25.98 8.81 46.37
C GLY A 576 -26.08 8.04 45.04
N LEU A 577 -25.31 6.97 44.88
CA LEU A 577 -25.42 6.12 43.69
C LEU A 577 -26.78 5.38 43.65
N ALA A 578 -27.30 4.94 44.80
CA ALA A 578 -28.63 4.31 44.87
C ALA A 578 -29.76 5.27 44.45
N GLU A 579 -29.71 6.54 44.87
CA GLU A 579 -30.68 7.56 44.47
C GLU A 579 -30.61 7.86 42.96
N ILE A 580 -29.40 7.99 42.41
CA ILE A 580 -29.20 8.20 40.97
C ILE A 580 -29.72 7.02 40.14
N LEU A 581 -29.55 5.78 40.62
CA LEU A 581 -30.09 4.60 39.94
C LEU A 581 -31.62 4.57 39.93
N ASP A 582 -32.29 5.08 40.97
CA ASP A 582 -33.75 5.24 41.00
C ASP A 582 -34.23 6.33 40.06
N GLU A 583 -33.59 7.49 40.08
CA GLU A 583 -33.91 8.60 39.18
C GLU A 583 -33.68 8.19 37.71
N PHE A 584 -32.57 7.51 37.43
CA PHE A 584 -32.27 6.98 36.11
C PHE A 584 -33.30 5.94 35.62
N ARG A 585 -33.86 5.11 36.52
CA ARG A 585 -34.94 4.18 36.15
C ARG A 585 -36.18 4.92 35.65
N VAL A 586 -36.53 6.04 36.28
CA VAL A 586 -37.68 6.87 35.86
C VAL A 586 -37.37 7.60 34.55
N ASP A 587 -36.19 8.20 34.45
CA ASP A 587 -35.78 8.96 33.26
C ASP A 587 -35.62 8.08 32.03
N SER A 588 -35.05 6.88 32.17
CA SER A 588 -34.92 5.92 31.07
C SER A 588 -36.27 5.55 30.47
N GLN A 589 -37.31 5.34 31.29
CA GLN A 589 -38.67 5.09 30.80
C GLN A 589 -39.23 6.28 30.02
N ARG A 590 -38.93 7.50 30.46
CA ARG A 590 -39.32 8.73 29.77
C ARG A 590 -38.62 8.88 28.41
N TYR A 591 -37.31 8.66 28.34
CA TYR A 591 -36.56 8.70 27.08
C TYR A 591 -37.00 7.61 26.09
N LEU A 592 -37.20 6.38 26.55
CA LEU A 592 -37.71 5.28 25.72
C LEU A 592 -39.14 5.55 25.21
N GLY A 593 -39.97 6.19 26.03
CA GLY A 593 -41.32 6.62 25.63
C GLY A 593 -41.31 7.76 24.61
N ALA A 594 -40.45 8.76 24.80
CA ALA A 594 -40.28 9.89 23.88
C ALA A 594 -39.74 9.44 22.51
N ALA A 595 -38.74 8.54 22.52
CA ALA A 595 -38.21 7.95 21.30
C ALA A 595 -39.29 7.20 20.53
N GLN A 596 -40.12 6.39 21.21
CA GLN A 596 -41.21 5.68 20.55
C GLN A 596 -42.28 6.61 19.96
N ALA A 597 -42.67 7.66 20.69
CA ALA A 597 -43.64 8.63 20.21
C ALA A 597 -43.12 9.34 18.96
N ALA A 598 -41.85 9.75 18.97
CA ALA A 598 -41.19 10.37 17.82
C ALA A 598 -41.11 9.44 16.61
N ILE A 599 -40.82 8.14 16.80
CA ILE A 599 -40.84 7.18 15.69
C ILE A 599 -42.26 7.01 15.13
N SER A 600 -43.28 6.94 16.00
CA SER A 600 -44.68 6.79 15.60
C SER A 600 -45.21 8.01 14.83
N GLU A 601 -44.64 9.19 15.07
CA GLU A 601 -44.96 10.45 14.38
C GLU A 601 -44.09 10.70 13.14
N GLY A 602 -43.16 9.80 12.81
CA GLY A 602 -42.24 9.94 11.67
C GLY A 602 -41.10 10.96 11.89
N ALA A 603 -40.87 11.38 13.15
CA ALA A 603 -39.84 12.32 13.55
C ALA A 603 -38.54 11.60 13.97
N SER A 604 -37.89 10.89 13.05
CA SER A 604 -36.71 10.06 13.32
C SER A 604 -35.55 10.80 13.99
N GLU A 605 -35.35 12.09 13.71
CA GLU A 605 -34.31 12.91 14.37
C GLU A 605 -34.57 13.08 15.87
N HIS A 606 -35.83 13.28 16.29
CA HIS A 606 -36.18 13.43 17.69
C HIS A 606 -36.06 12.11 18.46
N ALA A 607 -36.29 10.98 17.78
CA ALA A 607 -36.07 9.66 18.32
C ALA A 607 -34.58 9.37 18.54
N LEU A 608 -33.74 9.71 17.56
CA LEU A 608 -32.29 9.53 17.65
C LEU A 608 -31.69 10.39 18.76
N ALA A 609 -32.13 11.65 18.91
CA ALA A 609 -31.69 12.53 19.99
C ALA A 609 -32.07 12.00 21.39
N SER A 610 -33.29 11.46 21.53
CA SER A 610 -33.76 10.86 22.79
C SER A 610 -32.97 9.61 23.18
N LEU A 611 -32.60 8.78 22.18
CA LEU A 611 -31.78 7.58 22.41
C LEU A 611 -30.30 7.91 22.64
N GLU A 612 -29.79 8.98 22.04
CA GLU A 612 -28.44 9.48 22.28
C GLU A 612 -28.24 9.90 23.74
N ALA A 613 -29.14 10.74 24.27
CA ALA A 613 -29.11 11.15 25.67
C ALA A 613 -29.18 9.95 26.64
N LEU A 614 -30.00 8.93 26.30
CA LEU A 614 -30.09 7.71 27.10
C LEU A 614 -28.82 6.84 27.01
N GLY A 615 -28.18 6.77 25.84
CA GLY A 615 -26.91 6.10 25.63
C GLY A 615 -25.76 6.73 26.42
N GLU A 616 -25.71 8.06 26.48
CA GLU A 616 -24.72 8.79 27.28
C GLU A 616 -24.90 8.51 28.78
N ALA A 617 -26.13 8.50 29.27
CA ALA A 617 -26.44 8.23 30.67
C ALA A 617 -26.09 6.78 31.07
N THR A 618 -26.44 5.78 30.25
CA THR A 618 -26.06 4.36 30.49
C THR A 618 -24.54 4.15 30.49
N THR A 619 -23.80 4.80 29.59
CA THR A 619 -22.33 4.73 29.51
C THR A 619 -21.66 5.33 30.75
N THR A 620 -22.22 6.43 31.25
CA THR A 620 -21.76 7.13 32.46
C THR A 620 -21.96 6.27 33.69
N LEU A 621 -23.10 5.59 33.81
CA LEU A 621 -23.42 4.69 34.92
C LEU A 621 -22.74 3.31 34.83
N GLY A 622 -21.97 3.06 33.76
CA GLY A 622 -21.25 1.80 33.56
C GLY A 622 -22.13 0.63 33.12
N MET A 623 -23.33 0.90 32.58
CA MET A 623 -24.27 -0.12 32.09
C MET A 623 -23.93 -0.50 30.64
N LEU A 624 -22.92 -1.35 30.48
CA LEU A 624 -22.27 -1.63 29.18
C LEU A 624 -23.22 -2.28 28.17
N GLU A 625 -24.01 -3.27 28.61
CA GLU A 625 -24.97 -3.94 27.72
C GLU A 625 -26.14 -3.03 27.33
N ALA A 626 -26.58 -2.16 28.25
CA ALA A 626 -27.64 -1.19 27.98
C ALA A 626 -27.20 -0.16 26.93
N ALA A 627 -25.96 0.35 27.04
CA ALA A 627 -25.39 1.27 26.07
C ALA A 627 -25.29 0.62 24.67
N ALA A 628 -24.78 -0.62 24.60
CA ALA A 628 -24.68 -1.37 23.34
C ALA A 628 -26.05 -1.62 22.70
N ALA A 629 -27.06 -1.99 23.50
CA ALA A 629 -28.42 -2.22 23.02
C ALA A 629 -29.06 -0.93 22.47
N ILE A 630 -28.82 0.22 23.11
CA ILE A 630 -29.29 1.53 22.63
C ILE A 630 -28.62 1.91 21.31
N HIS A 631 -27.30 1.69 21.17
CA HIS A 631 -26.57 1.94 19.93
C HIS A 631 -27.10 1.10 18.76
N LEU A 632 -27.38 -0.19 19.00
CA LEU A 632 -27.99 -1.06 17.98
C LEU A 632 -29.37 -0.58 17.56
N TRP A 633 -30.20 -0.13 18.51
CA TRP A 633 -31.52 0.41 18.18
C TRP A 633 -31.43 1.70 17.37
N ARG A 634 -30.48 2.59 17.67
CA ARG A 634 -30.21 3.79 16.85
C ARG A 634 -29.86 3.42 15.41
N GLY A 635 -28.99 2.42 15.21
CA GLY A 635 -28.64 1.91 13.89
C GLY A 635 -29.86 1.37 13.13
N ALA A 636 -30.70 0.58 13.80
CA ALA A 636 -31.91 0.04 13.20
C ALA A 636 -32.92 1.12 12.77
N ILE A 637 -33.05 2.22 13.53
CA ILE A 637 -33.90 3.37 13.16
C ILE A 637 -33.39 4.04 11.89
N ILE A 638 -32.07 4.18 11.73
CA ILE A 638 -31.44 4.79 10.55
C ILE A 638 -31.64 3.92 9.30
N GLU A 639 -31.50 2.60 9.44
CA GLU A 639 -31.53 1.68 8.30
C GLU A 639 -32.94 1.30 7.83
N SER A 640 -33.92 1.21 8.74
CA SER A 640 -35.15 0.46 8.46
C SER A 640 -36.44 1.01 9.08
N GLY A 641 -36.39 2.07 9.90
CA GLY A 641 -37.59 2.70 10.49
C GLY A 641 -38.43 1.79 11.41
N LEU A 642 -37.83 0.71 11.95
CA LEU A 642 -38.51 -0.31 12.76
C LEU A 642 -39.07 0.22 14.10
N THR A 643 -40.28 -0.23 14.46
CA THR A 643 -41.02 0.10 15.69
C THR A 643 -41.32 -1.15 16.53
N ASP A 644 -41.03 -1.06 17.84
CA ASP A 644 -41.43 -1.90 18.99
C ASP A 644 -40.47 -2.99 19.51
N GLU A 645 -39.92 -3.89 18.69
CA GLU A 645 -39.12 -5.04 19.19
C GLU A 645 -37.81 -4.63 19.92
N PRO A 646 -37.03 -3.64 19.43
CA PRO A 646 -35.80 -3.22 20.10
C PRO A 646 -36.06 -2.54 21.45
N ARG A 647 -37.20 -1.85 21.61
CA ARG A 647 -37.54 -1.08 22.81
C ARG A 647 -37.70 -1.98 24.04
N MET A 648 -38.46 -3.07 23.90
CA MET A 648 -38.70 -3.99 25.02
C MET A 648 -37.39 -4.65 25.48
N ARG A 649 -36.51 -4.96 24.54
CA ARG A 649 -35.19 -5.52 24.81
C ARG A 649 -34.28 -4.52 25.52
N VAL A 650 -34.21 -3.28 25.03
CA VAL A 650 -33.42 -2.21 25.66
C VAL A 650 -33.92 -1.92 27.09
N ARG A 651 -35.24 -1.87 27.29
CA ARG A 651 -35.84 -1.70 28.62
C ARG A 651 -35.46 -2.83 29.57
N ALA A 652 -35.59 -4.08 29.12
CA ALA A 652 -35.27 -5.25 29.94
C ALA A 652 -33.79 -5.24 30.38
N ILE A 653 -32.89 -4.90 29.47
CA ILE A 653 -31.45 -4.80 29.77
C ILE A 653 -31.18 -3.67 30.77
N ILE A 654 -31.78 -2.49 30.60
CA ILE A 654 -31.64 -1.38 31.56
C ILE A 654 -32.14 -1.79 32.96
N ASP A 655 -33.33 -2.39 33.04
CA ASP A 655 -33.91 -2.82 34.32
C ASP A 655 -33.00 -3.87 35.01
N GLN A 656 -32.42 -4.80 34.24
CA GLN A 656 -31.48 -5.81 34.71
C GLN A 656 -30.13 -5.22 35.15
N SER A 657 -29.57 -4.27 34.39
CA SER A 657 -28.35 -3.55 34.76
C SER A 657 -28.52 -2.76 36.08
N ILE A 658 -29.68 -2.13 36.28
CA ILE A 658 -29.97 -1.43 37.54
C ILE A 658 -30.06 -2.41 38.71
N GLU A 659 -30.67 -3.58 38.51
CA GLU A 659 -30.74 -4.62 39.54
C GLU A 659 -29.37 -5.19 39.90
N GLU A 660 -28.50 -5.40 38.92
CA GLU A 660 -27.11 -5.83 39.15
C GLU A 660 -26.30 -4.75 39.89
N ALA A 661 -26.42 -3.48 39.48
CA ALA A 661 -25.76 -2.37 40.18
C ALA A 661 -26.25 -2.24 41.64
N ARG A 662 -27.54 -2.52 41.91
CA ARG A 662 -28.09 -2.57 43.26
C ARG A 662 -27.55 -3.75 44.07
N ALA A 663 -27.47 -4.93 43.47
CA ALA A 663 -26.89 -6.10 44.13
C ALA A 663 -25.43 -5.86 44.52
N TRP A 664 -24.67 -5.21 43.63
CA TRP A 664 -23.31 -4.77 43.89
C TRP A 664 -23.23 -3.74 45.02
N LEU A 665 -24.11 -2.73 45.05
CA LEU A 665 -24.19 -1.75 46.14
C LEU A 665 -24.50 -2.39 47.50
N VAL A 666 -25.37 -3.40 47.54
CA VAL A 666 -25.70 -4.15 48.77
C VAL A 666 -24.50 -4.96 49.26
N ASP A 667 -23.73 -5.57 48.35
CA ASP A 667 -22.49 -6.28 48.70
C ASP A 667 -21.41 -5.31 49.22
N CYS A 668 -21.23 -4.16 48.59
CA CYS A 668 -20.35 -3.09 49.07
C CYS A 668 -20.75 -2.55 50.45
N GLY A 669 -22.03 -2.26 50.66
CA GLY A 669 -22.54 -1.80 51.97
C GLY A 669 -22.47 -2.87 53.06
N GLY A 670 -22.62 -4.15 52.69
CA GLY A 670 -22.42 -5.29 53.58
C GLY A 670 -20.96 -5.47 54.00
N ARG A 671 -20.02 -5.25 53.08
CA ARG A 671 -18.57 -5.25 53.36
C ARG A 671 -18.17 -4.08 54.27
N GLU A 672 -18.69 -2.87 54.04
CA GLU A 672 -18.48 -1.72 54.94
C GLU A 672 -19.03 -1.99 56.36
N ALA A 673 -20.23 -2.55 56.49
CA ALA A 673 -20.81 -2.90 57.79
C ALA A 673 -20.04 -4.04 58.50
N ALA A 674 -19.47 -4.98 57.74
CA ALA A 674 -18.64 -6.07 58.26
C ALA A 674 -17.26 -5.57 58.72
N GLU A 675 -16.64 -4.64 58.00
CA GLU A 675 -15.39 -3.98 58.41
C GLU A 675 -15.58 -3.11 59.65
N ILE A 676 -16.69 -2.38 59.76
CA ILE A 676 -17.04 -1.59 60.95
C ILE A 676 -17.31 -2.50 62.16
N ARG A 677 -17.96 -3.66 61.97
CA ARG A 677 -18.13 -4.68 63.04
C ARG A 677 -16.80 -5.34 63.42
N ALA A 678 -15.93 -5.64 62.47
CA ALA A 678 -14.60 -6.20 62.74
C ALA A 678 -13.69 -5.21 63.48
N ALA A 679 -13.80 -3.90 63.20
CA ALA A 679 -13.11 -2.85 63.92
C ALA A 679 -13.66 -2.64 65.35
N SER A 680 -14.95 -2.93 65.58
CA SER A 680 -15.61 -2.82 66.89
C SER A 680 -15.39 -4.03 67.82
N ILE A 681 -14.81 -5.12 67.31
CA ILE A 681 -14.48 -6.34 68.07
C ILE A 681 -12.95 -6.47 68.16
N LYS A 682 -12.29 -5.55 68.87
CA LYS A 682 -10.97 -5.80 69.48
C LYS A 682 -11.13 -5.72 71.00
N PRO A 683 -10.79 -6.78 71.75
CA PRO A 683 -10.90 -6.75 73.20
C PRO A 683 -9.82 -5.86 73.81
N SER A 684 -10.24 -5.03 74.76
CA SER A 684 -9.39 -4.27 75.66
C SER A 684 -8.58 -5.21 76.57
N SER A 685 -7.28 -5.31 76.33
CA SER A 685 -6.28 -5.80 77.29
C SER A 685 -4.93 -5.24 76.89
N GLY A 686 -4.14 -4.55 77.70
CA GLY A 686 -4.25 -4.11 79.08
C GLY A 686 -3.00 -3.26 79.34
N ALA A 687 -3.15 -2.18 80.08
CA ALA A 687 -2.01 -1.41 80.58
C ALA A 687 -1.41 -2.13 81.80
N SER A 688 -0.09 -2.34 81.83
CA SER A 688 0.74 -2.17 83.03
C SER A 688 2.24 -2.38 82.74
N ALA A 689 2.99 -1.29 82.86
CA ALA A 689 4.23 -1.12 83.61
C ALA A 689 5.44 -2.08 83.46
N GLU A 690 6.58 -1.41 83.24
CA GLU A 690 7.85 -1.57 83.96
C GLU A 690 8.92 -2.60 83.49
N ASN A 691 9.95 -2.01 82.86
CA ASN A 691 11.32 -1.88 83.40
C ASN A 691 12.41 -2.88 82.97
N THR A 692 13.59 -2.28 82.71
CA THR A 692 14.96 -2.78 82.93
C THR A 692 15.75 -3.47 81.79
N LEU A 693 16.66 -2.66 81.21
CA LEU A 693 18.10 -2.85 80.93
C LEU A 693 18.63 -4.04 80.08
N ALA A 694 19.32 -3.63 79.00
CA ALA A 694 20.70 -3.98 78.60
C ALA A 694 21.10 -5.45 78.38
N ASN A 695 21.32 -5.81 77.11
CA ASN A 695 22.65 -6.03 76.52
C ASN A 695 22.57 -6.12 75.00
#